data_AF-A0A978TIB2-F1
#
_entry.id   AF-A0A978TIB2-F1
#
_cell.length_a   1.000
_cell.length_b   1.000
_cell.length_c   1.000
_cell.angle_alpha   90.00
_cell.angle_beta   90.00
_cell.angle_gamma   90.00
#
_symmetry.space_group_name_H-M   'P 1'
#
loop_
_entity.id
_entity.type
_entity.pdbx_description
1 polymer ?
#
loop_
_entity_poly.entity_id
_entity_poly.type
_entity_poly.pdbx_seq_one_letter_code
_entity_poly.pdbx_strand_id
1 'polypeptide(L)'
;MGWGDWVGFGRVHGRWGKRIGLAIATAMMVFGVALPFSPAAPVADAPVTDYDLAQTAPFNQITSYPAQPLPTSPQLRPNGNWTGRLILPTEPDYAADPGDWVWIEIWHGAEGFPDLTGQIIKLAWKPNPRLETYLQTVTRDVAFTPQAERSLARGNVLPTRLNGRRQVGPLQSLAGARPKDDVTVRIDEADLVFEGDRPVLLTGLEPTQITGQEYGLVKILGPDLSVQAPLPQQCPGAPPCPTEFFRVQFFNPAAKNFTGPIGTVRIPQQPMVRGERFFSNLRDLARSPAGAAGWYIYGSRDRQGVFTVQSLMPRALFQLQPSQVVLGETAGLNYINRQNWRDTPQRKGTLQRVLVSPNQQTAEAALAQWQEGDYALVIHAFGGIGGENAEPTPMGTVTGHFAYGLARVVREPITQELQFRFQYHQVYAQNPNAILSGAHDWADYMGDMQRGWLGQRPVSDVIVKLDSFIAPLQFGDTRISLFRELMIQTQIMMARYRTGDGTGVASVTPATSCVQDSNQALFIATQQVRRQIEENPEIVQWVLQNPDSPEAQRAMQFVALGRALRDMLTPYGVIRPDWENNAESLAGIVPQGDFISDQGLLAGALSWQSMMPRWSHDQVARIFLEHGAQLWFLRTNMAGGDDPRIEPIPPTGLFGLIPVLGRSAQRFADAFATGLSWPMGGLGLIVLGLYGWLAVPYGCRNGLLTWRWAQVNPLKLVLGSLGLFLVALVEETVFRVMILPHPVEGIAGGPWLLWGLVSFGLFTLYPWLLGKTLLQRAQPTLCSPRFLVLVGWLGLCLIGLYWITGSLWLVTLVHWIVALVWIYGLGGYERLQSKGWGRPRQVGVAGAAA
;
A
#
# COMPACT_ATOMS: atom_id res chain seq x y z
N MET A 1 52.33 -32.49 13.98
CA MET A 1 52.93 -31.13 14.00
C MET A 1 52.37 -30.35 12.82
N GLY A 2 51.65 -29.23 12.90
CA GLY A 2 51.04 -28.42 13.95
C GLY A 2 50.24 -27.35 13.16
N TRP A 3 48.93 -27.31 13.33
CA TRP A 3 47.93 -26.52 12.57
C TRP A 3 47.99 -24.99 12.83
N GLY A 4 49.19 -24.40 12.89
CA GLY A 4 49.43 -23.09 13.52
C GLY A 4 49.91 -21.91 12.65
N ASP A 5 50.53 -22.09 11.48
CA ASP A 5 51.47 -21.05 11.01
C ASP A 5 51.24 -20.37 9.65
N TRP A 6 50.08 -20.48 9.00
CA TRP A 6 49.83 -19.74 7.74
C TRP A 6 48.48 -19.02 7.65
N VAL A 7 48.25 -18.09 8.58
CA VAL A 7 47.36 -16.92 8.38
C VAL A 7 48.09 -15.64 8.84
N GLY A 8 48.96 -15.10 7.97
CA GLY A 8 49.68 -13.83 8.18
C GLY A 8 48.83 -12.56 8.06
N PHE A 9 47.54 -12.70 7.79
CA PHE A 9 46.48 -11.68 7.93
C PHE A 9 45.54 -11.99 9.12
N GLY A 10 45.94 -12.90 10.03
CA GLY A 10 45.08 -13.48 11.07
C GLY A 10 45.51 -13.18 12.52
N ARG A 11 46.14 -12.03 12.80
CA ARG A 11 46.44 -11.60 14.19
C ARG A 11 45.78 -10.32 14.66
N VAL A 12 44.73 -9.88 13.97
CA VAL A 12 43.68 -9.05 14.57
C VAL A 12 42.35 -9.59 14.06
N HIS A 13 41.84 -10.66 14.68
CA HIS A 13 40.39 -10.94 14.84
C HIS A 13 40.14 -12.35 15.40
N GLY A 14 40.28 -12.49 16.71
CA GLY A 14 39.64 -13.60 17.45
C GLY A 14 38.26 -13.22 18.01
N ARG A 15 38.05 -11.93 18.34
CA ARG A 15 36.83 -11.47 19.02
C ARG A 15 35.96 -10.52 18.21
N TRP A 16 36.52 -9.70 17.31
CA TRP A 16 35.73 -8.61 16.68
C TRP A 16 35.25 -8.88 15.25
N GLY A 17 36.03 -9.53 14.37
CA GLY A 17 35.50 -9.96 13.05
C GLY A 17 34.40 -11.01 13.15
N LYS A 18 34.49 -11.90 14.16
CA LYS A 18 33.37 -12.77 14.53
C LYS A 18 32.22 -11.99 15.17
N ARG A 19 32.45 -10.89 15.90
CA ARG A 19 31.37 -10.05 16.47
C ARG A 19 30.74 -9.09 15.46
N ILE A 20 31.44 -8.68 14.41
CA ILE A 20 30.91 -7.84 13.33
C ILE A 20 30.25 -8.73 12.29
N GLY A 21 30.86 -9.86 11.92
CA GLY A 21 30.21 -10.89 11.11
C GLY A 21 29.00 -11.52 11.82
N LEU A 22 29.07 -11.75 13.14
CA LEU A 22 27.92 -12.13 13.95
C LEU A 22 26.97 -10.95 14.14
N ALA A 23 27.40 -9.70 14.34
CA ALA A 23 26.47 -8.56 14.43
C ALA A 23 25.78 -8.24 13.10
N ILE A 24 26.40 -8.56 11.95
CA ILE A 24 25.81 -8.41 10.62
C ILE A 24 24.94 -9.64 10.29
N ALA A 25 25.35 -10.86 10.64
CA ALA A 25 24.49 -12.04 10.53
C ALA A 25 23.32 -11.99 11.54
N THR A 26 23.51 -11.39 12.71
CA THR A 26 22.48 -11.08 13.71
C THR A 26 21.68 -9.86 13.26
N ALA A 27 22.24 -8.85 12.58
CA ALA A 27 21.45 -7.79 11.97
C ALA A 27 20.60 -8.33 10.81
N MET A 28 21.13 -9.20 9.96
CA MET A 28 20.40 -9.88 8.89
C MET A 28 19.37 -10.90 9.44
N MET A 29 19.67 -11.60 10.56
CA MET A 29 18.68 -12.41 11.29
C MET A 29 17.66 -11.54 12.01
N VAL A 30 18.02 -10.35 12.51
CA VAL A 30 17.08 -9.38 13.11
C VAL A 30 16.21 -8.75 12.01
N PHE A 31 16.73 -8.54 10.80
CA PHE A 31 15.96 -8.16 9.61
C PHE A 31 15.03 -9.29 9.13
N GLY A 32 15.34 -10.56 9.43
CA GLY A 32 14.49 -11.72 9.10
C GLY A 32 13.57 -12.22 10.21
N VAL A 33 13.70 -11.72 11.45
CA VAL A 33 12.98 -12.25 12.64
C VAL A 33 12.21 -11.16 13.42
N ALA A 34 12.29 -9.88 13.03
CA ALA A 34 11.49 -8.83 13.66
C ALA A 34 10.07 -8.70 13.07
N LEU A 35 9.30 -9.79 13.07
CA LEU A 35 7.86 -9.69 13.26
C LEU A 35 7.59 -10.13 14.70
N PRO A 36 6.97 -9.28 15.53
CA PRO A 36 6.72 -9.66 16.90
C PRO A 36 5.60 -10.69 16.88
N PHE A 37 5.99 -11.95 17.07
CA PHE A 37 5.17 -12.85 17.86
C PHE A 37 5.10 -12.22 19.25
N SER A 38 4.05 -11.44 19.51
CA SER A 38 3.69 -11.13 20.90
C SER A 38 3.55 -12.47 21.63
N PRO A 39 4.30 -12.70 22.72
CA PRO A 39 4.13 -13.91 23.52
C PRO A 39 2.69 -13.96 24.03
N ALA A 40 2.11 -15.15 23.97
CA ALA A 40 0.76 -15.42 24.42
C ALA A 40 0.62 -15.07 25.91
N ALA A 41 -0.21 -14.07 26.22
CA ALA A 41 -0.81 -13.99 27.54
C ALA A 41 -1.88 -15.09 27.64
N PRO A 42 -2.00 -15.78 28.80
CA PRO A 42 -3.08 -16.74 29.01
C PRO A 42 -4.44 -16.02 28.93
N VAL A 43 -5.39 -16.62 28.21
CA VAL A 43 -6.72 -16.08 27.98
C VAL A 43 -7.59 -16.43 29.19
N ALA A 44 -7.90 -15.42 30.01
CA ALA A 44 -9.16 -15.32 30.74
C ALA A 44 -10.32 -15.16 29.72
N ASP A 45 -11.58 -15.35 30.14
CA ASP A 45 -12.80 -15.31 29.30
C ASP A 45 -12.70 -14.48 28.01
N ALA A 46 -13.23 -15.03 26.91
CA ALA A 46 -13.12 -14.42 25.57
C ALA A 46 -13.46 -12.92 25.61
N PRO A 47 -12.52 -12.03 25.25
CA PRO A 47 -12.72 -10.60 25.38
C PRO A 47 -13.85 -10.12 24.46
N VAL A 48 -14.74 -9.28 25.00
CA VAL A 48 -15.83 -8.63 24.25
C VAL A 48 -15.27 -7.93 23.02
N THR A 49 -15.88 -8.15 21.85
CA THR A 49 -15.44 -7.54 20.58
C THR A 49 -15.86 -6.06 20.51
N ASP A 50 -15.17 -5.27 19.69
CA ASP A 50 -15.57 -3.86 19.46
C ASP A 50 -16.94 -3.78 18.78
N TYR A 51 -17.27 -4.77 17.94
CA TYR A 51 -18.61 -4.96 17.41
C TYR A 51 -19.67 -5.15 18.52
N ASP A 52 -19.44 -6.04 19.48
CA ASP A 52 -20.39 -6.28 20.58
C ASP A 52 -20.56 -5.04 21.46
N LEU A 53 -19.46 -4.34 21.77
CA LEU A 53 -19.49 -3.07 22.50
C LEU A 53 -20.33 -2.03 21.74
N ALA A 54 -20.13 -1.91 20.44
CA ALA A 54 -20.87 -0.95 19.64
C ALA A 54 -22.36 -1.32 19.52
N GLN A 55 -22.70 -2.61 19.46
CA GLN A 55 -24.07 -3.11 19.40
C GLN A 55 -24.85 -2.95 20.72
N THR A 56 -24.19 -2.59 21.83
CA THR A 56 -24.88 -2.25 23.09
C THR A 56 -25.72 -0.97 22.98
N ALA A 57 -25.35 -0.07 22.06
CA ALA A 57 -26.10 1.15 21.79
C ALA A 57 -27.27 0.89 20.83
N PRO A 58 -28.53 1.22 21.20
CA PRO A 58 -29.68 0.99 20.34
C PRO A 58 -29.57 1.65 18.95
N PHE A 59 -28.98 2.85 18.86
CA PHE A 59 -28.84 3.57 17.58
C PHE A 59 -27.87 2.89 16.58
N ASN A 60 -27.05 1.93 17.03
CA ASN A 60 -26.21 1.11 16.15
C ASN A 60 -26.93 -0.18 15.71
N GLN A 61 -28.08 -0.50 16.30
CA GLN A 61 -28.87 -1.67 15.93
C GLN A 61 -29.80 -1.32 14.78
N ILE A 62 -29.74 -2.12 13.73
CA ILE A 62 -30.50 -1.92 12.50
C ILE A 62 -32.03 -1.90 12.71
N THR A 63 -32.51 -2.62 13.72
CA THR A 63 -33.93 -2.72 14.13
C THR A 63 -34.48 -1.44 14.76
N SER A 64 -33.63 -0.45 15.05
CA SER A 64 -34.02 0.89 15.51
C SER A 64 -34.62 1.74 14.40
N TYR A 65 -34.37 1.38 13.13
CA TYR A 65 -34.78 2.14 11.96
C TYR A 65 -35.80 1.33 11.15
N PRO A 66 -37.08 1.74 11.08
CA PRO A 66 -38.10 0.98 10.36
C PRO A 66 -37.89 1.08 8.84
N ALA A 67 -38.11 -0.02 8.12
CA ALA A 67 -38.18 -0.01 6.65
C ALA A 67 -39.54 0.58 6.22
N GLN A 68 -39.56 1.89 5.94
CA GLN A 68 -40.75 2.60 5.50
C GLN A 68 -40.42 3.40 4.23
N PRO A 69 -41.42 3.67 3.36
CA PRO A 69 -41.23 4.56 2.23
C PRO A 69 -40.62 5.89 2.68
N LEU A 70 -39.48 6.23 2.08
CA LEU A 70 -38.75 7.44 2.42
C LEU A 70 -39.59 8.68 2.01
N PRO A 71 -39.72 9.68 2.89
CA PRO A 71 -40.49 10.87 2.56
C PRO A 71 -39.83 11.61 1.40
N THR A 72 -40.63 12.20 0.51
CA THR A 72 -40.10 13.11 -0.50
C THR A 72 -39.56 14.36 0.19
N SER A 73 -38.23 14.42 0.36
CA SER A 73 -37.53 15.57 0.91
C SER A 73 -36.61 16.15 -0.16
N PRO A 74 -36.60 17.47 -0.37
CA PRO A 74 -35.55 18.10 -1.19
C PRO A 74 -34.21 18.18 -0.44
N GLN A 75 -34.18 17.87 0.87
CA GLN A 75 -32.99 17.98 1.72
C GLN A 75 -32.24 16.66 1.93
N LEU A 76 -32.97 15.54 1.92
CA LEU A 76 -32.44 14.18 2.06
C LEU A 76 -32.81 13.36 0.82
N ARG A 77 -31.90 12.50 0.38
CA ARG A 77 -32.07 11.64 -0.79
C ARG A 77 -31.82 10.17 -0.40
N PRO A 78 -32.48 9.21 -1.08
CA PRO A 78 -32.17 7.79 -0.91
C PRO A 78 -30.70 7.49 -1.22
N ASN A 79 -30.09 6.58 -0.46
CA ASN A 79 -28.68 6.19 -0.61
C ASN A 79 -28.44 5.14 -1.72
N GLY A 80 -29.12 5.30 -2.86
CA GLY A 80 -29.09 4.37 -3.99
C GLY A 80 -30.49 4.02 -4.49
N ASN A 81 -30.58 3.40 -5.67
CA ASN A 81 -31.85 2.99 -6.25
C ASN A 81 -32.41 1.72 -5.58
N TRP A 82 -31.55 0.73 -5.37
CA TRP A 82 -31.86 -0.47 -4.60
C TRP A 82 -30.98 -0.49 -3.37
N THR A 83 -31.59 -0.31 -2.21
CA THR A 83 -30.90 -0.43 -0.92
C THR A 83 -31.65 -1.37 -0.01
N GLY A 84 -30.92 -2.10 0.82
CA GLY A 84 -31.53 -3.01 1.76
C GLY A 84 -30.52 -3.70 2.65
N ARG A 85 -31.04 -4.57 3.49
CA ARG A 85 -30.24 -5.42 4.37
C ARG A 85 -30.24 -6.85 3.88
N LEU A 86 -29.05 -7.43 3.79
CA LEU A 86 -28.90 -8.83 3.44
C LEU A 86 -29.27 -9.71 4.63
N ILE A 87 -30.00 -10.79 4.33
CA ILE A 87 -30.42 -11.80 5.28
C ILE A 87 -29.94 -13.16 4.76
N LEU A 88 -29.14 -13.86 5.57
CA LEU A 88 -28.66 -15.19 5.21
C LEU A 88 -29.85 -16.18 5.20
N PRO A 89 -30.04 -16.98 4.12
CA PRO A 89 -31.11 -17.98 4.07
C PRO A 89 -30.97 -19.02 5.19
N THR A 90 -32.08 -19.44 5.77
CA THR A 90 -32.08 -20.51 6.77
C THR A 90 -31.70 -21.86 6.16
N GLU A 91 -31.35 -22.85 6.98
CA GLU A 91 -31.06 -24.20 6.46
C GLU A 91 -32.23 -24.80 5.66
N PRO A 92 -33.51 -24.69 6.10
CA PRO A 92 -34.65 -25.11 5.30
C PRO A 92 -34.78 -24.36 3.97
N ASP A 93 -34.56 -23.04 3.95
CA ASP A 93 -34.62 -22.25 2.73
C ASP A 93 -33.59 -22.74 1.70
N TYR A 94 -32.35 -22.96 2.15
CA TYR A 94 -31.27 -23.45 1.30
C TYR A 94 -31.50 -24.88 0.81
N ALA A 95 -32.07 -25.76 1.65
CA ALA A 95 -32.40 -27.12 1.26
C ALA A 95 -33.49 -27.18 0.18
N ALA A 96 -34.42 -26.22 0.18
CA ALA A 96 -35.48 -26.11 -0.82
C ALA A 96 -34.99 -25.56 -2.16
N ASP A 97 -33.99 -24.68 -2.13
CA ASP A 97 -33.42 -24.02 -3.31
C ASP A 97 -31.89 -23.89 -3.16
N PRO A 98 -31.11 -24.91 -3.53
CA PRO A 98 -29.66 -24.87 -3.40
C PRO A 98 -28.99 -23.92 -4.41
N GLY A 99 -27.98 -23.17 -3.96
CA GLY A 99 -27.19 -22.26 -4.80
C GLY A 99 -26.75 -21.00 -4.05
N ASP A 100 -25.96 -20.13 -4.69
CA ASP A 100 -25.56 -18.86 -4.07
C ASP A 100 -26.60 -17.77 -4.32
N TRP A 101 -27.42 -17.52 -3.32
CA TRP A 101 -28.41 -16.45 -3.25
C TRP A 101 -28.65 -16.06 -1.78
N VAL A 102 -29.23 -14.89 -1.57
CA VAL A 102 -29.59 -14.40 -0.23
C VAL A 102 -30.96 -13.71 -0.24
N TRP A 103 -31.55 -13.55 0.94
CA TRP A 103 -32.70 -12.67 1.10
C TRP A 103 -32.22 -11.21 1.20
N ILE A 104 -33.01 -10.27 0.69
CA ILE A 104 -32.81 -8.84 0.91
C ILE A 104 -34.10 -8.20 1.41
N GLU A 105 -34.04 -7.55 2.56
CA GLU A 105 -35.09 -6.66 3.05
C GLU A 105 -34.93 -5.30 2.35
N ILE A 106 -35.85 -4.98 1.44
CA ILE A 106 -35.78 -3.76 0.63
C ILE A 106 -36.13 -2.55 1.50
N TRP A 107 -35.21 -1.60 1.59
CA TRP A 107 -35.42 -0.33 2.28
C TRP A 107 -35.73 0.81 1.31
N HIS A 108 -35.23 0.70 0.08
CA HIS A 108 -35.60 1.58 -1.01
C HIS A 108 -35.54 0.78 -2.32
N GLY A 109 -36.65 0.81 -3.07
CA GLY A 109 -36.76 0.24 -4.41
C GLY A 109 -36.60 1.30 -5.48
N ALA A 110 -36.16 0.90 -6.67
CA ALA A 110 -35.98 1.82 -7.80
C ALA A 110 -37.30 2.47 -8.21
N GLU A 111 -37.20 3.57 -8.96
CA GLU A 111 -38.35 4.28 -9.51
C GLU A 111 -39.29 3.31 -10.24
N GLY A 112 -40.58 3.36 -9.89
CA GLY A 112 -41.61 2.43 -10.40
C GLY A 112 -41.91 1.22 -9.51
N PHE A 113 -41.10 0.95 -8.46
CA PHE A 113 -41.32 -0.18 -7.54
C PHE A 113 -41.34 0.22 -6.05
N PRO A 114 -42.04 1.31 -5.64
CA PRO A 114 -42.08 1.73 -4.24
C PRO A 114 -42.74 0.69 -3.32
N ASP A 115 -43.67 -0.10 -3.85
CA ASP A 115 -44.45 -1.11 -3.12
C ASP A 115 -43.59 -2.27 -2.58
N LEU A 116 -42.37 -2.45 -3.10
CA LEU A 116 -41.42 -3.44 -2.60
C LEU A 116 -40.73 -3.00 -1.29
N THR A 117 -40.85 -1.73 -0.89
CA THR A 117 -40.26 -1.24 0.36
C THR A 117 -40.82 -1.99 1.57
N GLY A 118 -39.95 -2.50 2.42
CA GLY A 118 -40.27 -3.33 3.58
C GLY A 118 -40.47 -4.82 3.26
N GLN A 119 -40.47 -5.22 1.98
CA GLN A 119 -40.58 -6.62 1.60
C GLN A 119 -39.22 -7.32 1.66
N ILE A 120 -39.26 -8.63 1.93
CA ILE A 120 -38.10 -9.51 1.84
C ILE A 120 -38.21 -10.29 0.53
N ILE A 121 -37.26 -10.07 -0.37
CA ILE A 121 -37.24 -10.69 -1.70
C ILE A 121 -35.90 -11.41 -1.94
N LYS A 122 -35.86 -12.32 -2.91
CA LYS A 122 -34.64 -13.06 -3.23
C LYS A 122 -33.68 -12.16 -4.03
N LEU A 123 -32.41 -12.15 -3.65
CA LEU A 123 -31.29 -11.58 -4.40
C LEU A 123 -30.42 -12.71 -4.94
N ALA A 124 -30.24 -12.76 -6.26
CA ALA A 124 -29.47 -13.79 -6.94
C ALA A 124 -28.55 -13.18 -8.02
N TRP A 125 -27.70 -14.03 -8.59
CA TRP A 125 -26.77 -13.65 -9.64
C TRP A 125 -27.42 -13.61 -11.03
N LYS A 126 -27.06 -12.62 -11.84
CA LYS A 126 -27.41 -12.59 -13.27
C LYS A 126 -26.66 -13.72 -14.01
N PRO A 127 -27.34 -14.54 -14.84
CA PRO A 127 -26.67 -15.60 -15.62
C PRO A 127 -25.58 -15.02 -16.52
N ASN A 128 -24.33 -15.46 -16.33
CA ASN A 128 -23.17 -15.01 -17.11
C ASN A 128 -22.03 -16.03 -17.00
N PRO A 129 -21.46 -16.56 -18.12
CA PRO A 129 -20.38 -17.54 -18.06
C PRO A 129 -19.14 -17.10 -17.27
N ARG A 130 -18.77 -15.82 -17.34
CA ARG A 130 -17.62 -15.30 -16.55
C ARG A 130 -17.94 -15.26 -15.05
N LEU A 131 -19.20 -15.00 -14.70
CA LEU A 131 -19.66 -15.01 -13.33
C LEU A 131 -19.72 -16.44 -12.78
N GLU A 132 -20.13 -17.42 -13.58
CA GLU A 132 -20.12 -18.83 -13.17
C GLU A 132 -18.70 -19.30 -12.80
N THR A 133 -17.68 -18.93 -13.59
CA THR A 133 -16.27 -19.22 -13.23
C THR A 133 -15.86 -18.56 -11.92
N TYR A 134 -16.25 -17.29 -11.71
CA TYR A 134 -16.03 -16.58 -10.45
C TYR A 134 -16.67 -17.33 -9.27
N LEU A 135 -17.96 -17.67 -9.38
CA LEU A 135 -18.72 -18.36 -8.33
C LEU A 135 -18.09 -19.72 -8.00
N GLN A 136 -17.73 -20.51 -9.01
CA GLN A 136 -17.09 -21.81 -8.82
C GLN A 136 -15.74 -21.70 -8.11
N THR A 137 -14.96 -20.65 -8.41
CA THR A 137 -13.62 -20.43 -7.83
C THR A 137 -13.67 -20.20 -6.32
N VAL A 138 -14.69 -19.49 -5.83
CA VAL A 138 -14.72 -18.99 -4.44
C VAL A 138 -15.77 -19.67 -3.57
N THR A 139 -16.66 -20.48 -4.16
CA THR A 139 -17.66 -21.24 -3.41
C THR A 139 -16.98 -22.36 -2.64
N ARG A 140 -17.16 -22.39 -1.32
CA ARG A 140 -16.49 -23.34 -0.41
C ARG A 140 -17.43 -23.85 0.66
N ASP A 141 -17.17 -25.06 1.14
CA ASP A 141 -17.69 -25.49 2.43
C ASP A 141 -16.95 -24.74 3.54
N VAL A 142 -17.66 -24.32 4.59
CA VAL A 142 -17.08 -23.56 5.70
C VAL A 142 -17.11 -24.40 6.97
N ALA A 143 -15.95 -24.69 7.53
CA ALA A 143 -15.79 -25.39 8.80
C ALA A 143 -14.66 -24.75 9.60
N PHE A 144 -14.97 -24.35 10.84
CA PHE A 144 -14.02 -23.65 11.68
C PHE A 144 -12.85 -24.56 12.07
N THR A 145 -11.65 -24.06 11.81
CA THR A 145 -10.40 -24.71 12.22
C THR A 145 -9.99 -24.29 13.64
N PRO A 146 -9.04 -25.00 14.29
CA PRO A 146 -8.47 -24.53 15.56
C PRO A 146 -7.84 -23.12 15.49
N GLN A 147 -7.46 -22.66 14.31
CA GLN A 147 -7.01 -21.27 14.10
C GLN A 147 -8.16 -20.28 14.19
N ALA A 148 -9.33 -20.61 13.61
CA ALA A 148 -10.54 -19.80 13.74
C ALA A 148 -10.96 -19.69 15.20
N GLU A 149 -11.00 -20.80 15.94
CA GLU A 149 -11.35 -20.80 17.36
C GLU A 149 -10.39 -19.93 18.20
N ARG A 150 -9.08 -19.98 17.93
CA ARG A 150 -8.10 -19.11 18.58
C ARG A 150 -8.26 -17.63 18.21
N SER A 151 -8.67 -17.33 16.97
CA SER A 151 -8.92 -15.95 16.53
C SER A 151 -10.17 -15.39 17.21
N LEU A 152 -11.24 -16.18 17.30
CA LEU A 152 -12.45 -15.85 18.05
C LEU A 152 -12.12 -15.58 19.53
N ALA A 153 -11.33 -16.45 20.16
CA ALA A 153 -10.87 -16.29 21.54
C ALA A 153 -9.97 -15.06 21.78
N ARG A 154 -9.46 -14.41 20.72
CA ARG A 154 -8.70 -13.14 20.81
C ARG A 154 -9.60 -11.90 20.63
N GLY A 155 -10.90 -12.10 20.43
CA GLY A 155 -11.89 -11.03 20.26
C GLY A 155 -11.98 -10.51 18.83
N ASN A 156 -11.73 -11.35 17.82
CA ASN A 156 -12.06 -11.04 16.42
C ASN A 156 -13.46 -11.53 16.08
N VAL A 157 -14.15 -10.81 15.19
CA VAL A 157 -15.46 -11.22 14.68
C VAL A 157 -15.27 -12.17 13.49
N LEU A 158 -15.79 -13.38 13.61
CA LEU A 158 -15.74 -14.43 12.58
C LEU A 158 -17.15 -14.74 12.05
N PRO A 159 -17.28 -15.34 10.84
CA PRO A 159 -18.56 -15.71 10.24
C PRO A 159 -19.17 -16.96 10.89
N THR A 160 -19.48 -16.90 12.19
CA THR A 160 -19.97 -18.05 12.97
C THR A 160 -21.24 -18.67 12.42
N ARG A 161 -22.09 -17.87 11.76
CA ARG A 161 -23.32 -18.30 11.09
C ARG A 161 -23.09 -19.17 9.86
N LEU A 162 -21.87 -19.16 9.32
CA LEU A 162 -21.47 -19.97 8.17
C LEU A 162 -20.77 -21.27 8.61
N ASN A 163 -20.44 -21.42 9.90
CA ASN A 163 -19.74 -22.61 10.38
C ASN A 163 -20.60 -23.87 10.21
N GLY A 164 -20.08 -24.87 9.48
CA GLY A 164 -20.79 -26.09 9.14
C GLY A 164 -21.61 -26.02 7.85
N ARG A 165 -21.75 -24.85 7.22
CA ARG A 165 -22.50 -24.67 5.99
C ARG A 165 -21.69 -25.12 4.77
N ARG A 166 -22.36 -25.74 3.79
CA ARG A 166 -21.76 -26.22 2.55
C ARG A 166 -22.03 -25.27 1.39
N GLN A 167 -21.12 -25.26 0.41
CA GLN A 167 -21.25 -24.51 -0.85
C GLN A 167 -21.60 -23.03 -0.62
N VAL A 168 -20.91 -22.40 0.32
CA VAL A 168 -21.07 -20.98 0.63
C VAL A 168 -20.43 -20.16 -0.48
N GLY A 169 -21.25 -19.53 -1.31
CA GLY A 169 -20.80 -18.60 -2.35
C GLY A 169 -20.67 -17.14 -1.87
N PRO A 170 -20.31 -16.21 -2.76
CA PRO A 170 -20.05 -14.82 -2.41
C PRO A 170 -21.22 -14.06 -1.79
N LEU A 171 -22.46 -14.24 -2.24
CA LEU A 171 -23.61 -13.55 -1.62
C LEU A 171 -23.85 -14.06 -0.20
N GLN A 172 -23.89 -15.39 -0.03
CA GLN A 172 -24.07 -15.99 1.29
C GLN A 172 -22.92 -15.64 2.23
N SER A 173 -21.67 -15.64 1.74
CA SER A 173 -20.51 -15.25 2.54
C SER A 173 -20.58 -13.81 3.01
N LEU A 174 -21.10 -12.89 2.19
CA LEU A 174 -21.30 -11.48 2.55
C LEU A 174 -22.42 -11.32 3.59
N ALA A 175 -23.58 -11.94 3.39
CA ALA A 175 -24.70 -11.86 4.32
C ALA A 175 -24.42 -12.54 5.68
N GLY A 176 -23.68 -13.64 5.68
CA GLY A 176 -23.32 -14.41 6.87
C GLY A 176 -22.02 -13.98 7.56
N ALA A 177 -21.34 -12.93 7.07
CA ALA A 177 -20.04 -12.53 7.57
C ALA A 177 -20.06 -11.98 9.01
N ARG A 178 -21.19 -11.42 9.45
CA ARG A 178 -21.39 -10.87 10.80
C ARG A 178 -22.26 -11.79 11.66
N PRO A 179 -22.18 -11.70 13.00
CA PRO A 179 -23.01 -12.50 13.91
C PRO A 179 -24.52 -12.25 13.79
N LYS A 180 -24.94 -11.13 13.18
CA LYS A 180 -26.35 -10.77 12.96
C LYS A 180 -26.56 -10.42 11.48
N ASP A 181 -27.79 -10.50 11.01
CA ASP A 181 -28.18 -9.90 9.73
C ASP A 181 -28.18 -8.38 9.89
N ASP A 182 -27.03 -7.74 9.69
CA ASP A 182 -26.87 -6.28 9.77
C ASP A 182 -25.92 -5.74 8.70
N VAL A 183 -25.77 -6.48 7.60
CA VAL A 183 -25.03 -6.04 6.41
C VAL A 183 -25.98 -5.30 5.48
N THR A 184 -25.71 -4.00 5.33
CA THR A 184 -26.50 -3.08 4.51
C THR A 184 -25.81 -2.82 3.20
N VAL A 185 -26.56 -2.89 2.09
CA VAL A 185 -25.99 -2.82 0.75
C VAL A 185 -26.78 -1.92 -0.19
N ARG A 186 -26.06 -1.38 -1.17
CA ARG A 186 -26.58 -0.80 -2.42
C ARG A 186 -26.31 -1.77 -3.56
N ILE A 187 -27.29 -1.93 -4.44
CA ILE A 187 -27.15 -2.71 -5.67
C ILE A 187 -27.25 -1.72 -6.84
N ASP A 188 -26.09 -1.38 -7.42
CA ASP A 188 -25.99 -0.35 -8.45
C ASP A 188 -26.54 -0.84 -9.82
N GLU A 189 -26.33 -2.12 -10.14
CA GLU A 189 -26.77 -2.75 -11.40
C GLU A 189 -27.66 -3.96 -11.12
N ALA A 190 -28.97 -3.72 -10.97
CA ALA A 190 -29.95 -4.74 -10.64
C ALA A 190 -31.02 -4.89 -11.73
N ASP A 191 -31.37 -6.13 -12.08
CA ASP A 191 -32.55 -6.42 -12.91
C ASP A 191 -33.62 -7.05 -12.01
N LEU A 192 -34.83 -6.50 -12.04
CA LEU A 192 -35.97 -7.11 -11.36
C LEU A 192 -36.65 -8.08 -12.32
N VAL A 193 -36.75 -9.35 -11.92
CA VAL A 193 -37.48 -10.39 -12.66
C VAL A 193 -38.56 -10.99 -11.76
N PHE A 194 -39.51 -11.70 -12.36
CA PHE A 194 -40.60 -12.36 -11.65
C PHE A 194 -40.55 -13.87 -11.89
N GLU A 195 -40.38 -14.64 -10.83
CA GLU A 195 -40.50 -16.11 -10.83
C GLU A 195 -41.94 -16.46 -10.41
N GLY A 196 -42.83 -16.56 -11.41
CA GLY A 196 -44.28 -16.56 -11.15
C GLY A 196 -44.72 -15.19 -10.63
N ASP A 197 -45.36 -15.14 -9.46
CA ASP A 197 -45.75 -13.89 -8.80
C ASP A 197 -44.68 -13.35 -7.83
N ARG A 198 -43.52 -14.02 -7.70
CA ARG A 198 -42.48 -13.64 -6.74
C ARG A 198 -41.42 -12.75 -7.39
N PRO A 199 -41.18 -11.53 -6.88
CA PRO A 199 -40.09 -10.69 -7.36
C PRO A 199 -38.73 -11.25 -6.94
N VAL A 200 -37.78 -11.26 -7.88
CA VAL A 200 -36.39 -11.64 -7.66
C VAL A 200 -35.49 -10.56 -8.23
N LEU A 201 -34.53 -10.11 -7.44
CA LEU A 201 -33.55 -9.13 -7.85
C LEU A 201 -32.28 -9.84 -8.31
N LEU A 202 -31.82 -9.56 -9.53
CA LEU A 202 -30.61 -10.14 -10.11
C LEU A 202 -29.49 -9.12 -10.15
N THR A 203 -28.31 -9.46 -9.64
CA THR A 203 -27.10 -8.61 -9.69
C THR A 203 -26.00 -9.23 -10.54
N GLY A 204 -25.26 -8.40 -11.27
CA GLY A 204 -24.08 -8.83 -12.05
C GLY A 204 -22.74 -8.65 -11.32
N LEU A 205 -22.75 -7.93 -10.21
CA LEU A 205 -21.58 -7.60 -9.39
C LEU A 205 -21.90 -7.82 -7.91
N GLU A 206 -20.86 -8.00 -7.10
CA GLU A 206 -21.03 -8.07 -5.65
C GLU A 206 -21.67 -6.76 -5.12
N PRO A 207 -22.72 -6.84 -4.26
CA PRO A 207 -23.33 -5.65 -3.68
C PRO A 207 -22.35 -4.77 -2.91
N THR A 208 -22.50 -3.44 -3.01
CA THR A 208 -21.65 -2.48 -2.31
C THR A 208 -22.19 -2.24 -0.91
N GLN A 209 -21.38 -2.44 0.12
CA GLN A 209 -21.76 -2.12 1.50
C GLN A 209 -21.91 -0.61 1.70
N ILE A 210 -22.99 -0.19 2.37
CA ILE A 210 -23.34 1.21 2.61
C ILE A 210 -23.76 1.44 4.06
N THR A 211 -23.66 2.69 4.53
CA THR A 211 -24.25 3.13 5.80
C THR A 211 -25.41 4.09 5.56
N GLY A 212 -26.53 3.89 6.24
CA GLY A 212 -27.71 4.77 6.19
C GLY A 212 -28.62 4.56 4.98
N GLN A 213 -29.92 4.77 5.19
CA GLN A 213 -30.97 4.70 4.16
C GLN A 213 -31.06 5.97 3.31
N GLU A 214 -30.80 7.13 3.93
CA GLU A 214 -30.84 8.45 3.31
C GLU A 214 -29.50 9.16 3.51
N TYR A 215 -29.23 10.15 2.65
CA TYR A 215 -28.14 11.10 2.85
C TYR A 215 -28.55 12.53 2.52
N GLY A 216 -27.86 13.50 3.12
CA GLY A 216 -28.05 14.91 2.85
C GLY A 216 -26.77 15.71 3.02
N LEU A 217 -26.75 16.95 2.53
CA LEU A 217 -25.62 17.86 2.69
C LEU A 217 -25.96 18.97 3.66
N VAL A 218 -25.17 19.09 4.73
CA VAL A 218 -25.41 20.05 5.81
C VAL A 218 -24.17 20.79 6.26
N LYS A 219 -24.38 21.94 6.88
CA LYS A 219 -23.42 22.58 7.77
C LYS A 219 -23.86 22.37 9.21
N ILE A 220 -23.00 21.76 10.03
CA ILE A 220 -23.25 21.61 11.46
C ILE A 220 -23.02 22.95 12.12
N LEU A 221 -24.08 23.53 12.71
CA LEU A 221 -24.02 24.85 13.35
C LEU A 221 -23.55 24.77 14.80
N GLY A 222 -23.87 23.65 15.47
CA GLY A 222 -23.53 23.42 16.87
C GLY A 222 -24.54 22.50 17.57
N PRO A 223 -24.29 22.19 18.84
CA PRO A 223 -25.23 21.42 19.65
C PRO A 223 -26.59 22.12 19.76
N ASP A 224 -27.67 21.35 19.71
CA ASP A 224 -29.04 21.83 19.92
C ASP A 224 -29.43 21.71 21.39
N LEU A 225 -29.29 22.83 22.11
CA LEU A 225 -29.63 22.89 23.54
C LEU A 225 -31.14 22.99 23.80
N SER A 226 -31.97 23.12 22.75
CA SER A 226 -33.42 23.16 22.90
C SER A 226 -34.03 21.77 23.12
N VAL A 227 -33.33 20.71 22.69
CA VAL A 227 -33.73 19.33 22.91
C VAL A 227 -33.28 18.87 24.30
N GLN A 228 -34.23 18.65 25.19
CA GLN A 228 -33.98 18.09 26.52
C GLN A 228 -33.82 16.57 26.40
N ALA A 229 -32.58 16.11 26.24
CA ALA A 229 -32.22 14.70 26.22
C ALA A 229 -31.10 14.41 27.24
N PRO A 230 -31.03 13.18 27.78
CA PRO A 230 -29.90 12.77 28.63
C PRO A 230 -28.58 12.92 27.89
N LEU A 231 -27.57 13.47 28.58
CA LEU A 231 -26.22 13.58 28.02
C LEU A 231 -25.54 12.20 28.04
N PRO A 232 -24.67 11.89 27.05
CA PRO A 232 -23.84 10.70 27.08
C PRO A 232 -23.04 10.62 28.39
N GLN A 233 -22.90 9.42 28.95
CA GLN A 233 -22.14 9.21 30.17
C GLN A 233 -20.63 9.31 29.96
N GLN A 234 -20.16 8.94 28.76
CA GLN A 234 -18.75 8.91 28.40
C GLN A 234 -18.55 9.54 27.03
N CYS A 235 -17.48 10.32 26.92
CA CYS A 235 -17.01 10.94 25.69
C CYS A 235 -15.56 11.42 25.92
N PRO A 236 -14.81 11.74 24.85
CA PRO A 236 -13.50 12.35 24.97
C PRO A 236 -13.51 13.70 25.70
N GLY A 237 -12.42 13.97 26.42
CA GLY A 237 -12.19 15.22 27.14
C GLY A 237 -12.92 15.31 28.49
N ALA A 238 -12.96 16.51 29.07
CA ALA A 238 -13.59 16.73 30.37
C ALA A 238 -15.12 16.65 30.29
N PRO A 239 -15.80 16.10 31.31
CA PRO A 239 -17.25 16.18 31.42
C PRO A 239 -17.71 17.63 31.63
N PRO A 240 -18.99 17.95 31.30
CA PRO A 240 -19.99 17.04 30.73
C PRO A 240 -19.77 16.76 29.24
N CYS A 241 -20.38 15.68 28.77
CA CYS A 241 -20.42 15.36 27.35
C CYS A 241 -21.37 16.27 26.57
N PRO A 242 -21.08 16.58 25.29
CA PRO A 242 -22.02 17.31 24.44
C PRO A 242 -23.33 16.54 24.25
N THR A 243 -24.43 17.26 24.01
CA THR A 243 -25.69 16.63 23.57
C THR A 243 -25.49 15.93 22.22
N GLU A 244 -26.22 14.84 22.00
CA GLU A 244 -26.25 14.12 20.73
C GLU A 244 -27.09 14.84 19.67
N PHE A 245 -27.82 15.89 20.02
CA PHE A 245 -28.65 16.65 19.07
C PHE A 245 -27.91 17.87 18.56
N PHE A 246 -27.92 18.05 17.24
CA PHE A 246 -27.20 19.14 16.58
C PHE A 246 -28.14 19.93 15.68
N ARG A 247 -28.01 21.25 15.73
CA ARG A 247 -28.59 22.15 14.75
C ARG A 247 -27.76 22.08 13.49
N VAL A 248 -28.41 21.84 12.37
CA VAL A 248 -27.78 21.75 11.06
C VAL A 248 -28.51 22.65 10.08
N GLN A 249 -27.75 23.26 9.17
CA GLN A 249 -28.30 24.02 8.06
C GLN A 249 -28.14 23.21 6.78
N PHE A 250 -29.26 22.91 6.12
CA PHE A 250 -29.23 22.17 4.87
C PHE A 250 -28.69 23.02 3.72
N PHE A 251 -28.01 22.35 2.78
CA PHE A 251 -27.60 22.99 1.54
C PHE A 251 -28.81 23.40 0.71
N ASN A 252 -28.74 24.57 0.10
CA ASN A 252 -29.74 25.08 -0.83
C ASN A 252 -29.21 24.92 -2.26
N PRO A 253 -29.73 23.97 -3.06
CA PRO A 253 -29.30 23.74 -4.43
C PRO A 253 -29.45 24.96 -5.34
N ALA A 254 -30.50 25.76 -5.14
CA ALA A 254 -30.77 26.95 -5.95
C ALA A 254 -29.76 28.06 -5.67
N ALA A 255 -29.42 28.29 -4.40
CA ALA A 255 -28.46 29.32 -3.99
C ALA A 255 -26.99 28.82 -3.98
N LYS A 256 -26.77 27.51 -4.19
CA LYS A 256 -25.47 26.82 -4.14
C LYS A 256 -24.67 27.08 -2.86
N ASN A 257 -25.35 27.22 -1.72
CA ASN A 257 -24.74 27.50 -0.43
C ASN A 257 -25.62 26.98 0.74
N PHE A 258 -25.14 27.13 1.98
CA PHE A 258 -25.90 26.77 3.18
C PHE A 258 -26.83 27.91 3.61
N THR A 259 -27.88 28.14 2.81
CA THR A 259 -28.99 29.06 3.14
C THR A 259 -30.33 28.31 3.21
N GLY A 260 -30.27 26.98 3.18
CA GLY A 260 -31.45 26.13 3.31
C GLY A 260 -32.03 26.17 4.73
N PRO A 261 -33.11 25.41 4.97
CA PRO A 261 -33.74 25.35 6.27
C PRO A 261 -32.77 24.84 7.34
N ILE A 262 -32.97 25.34 8.56
CA ILE A 262 -32.28 24.82 9.74
C ILE A 262 -33.16 23.73 10.35
N GLY A 263 -32.56 22.59 10.64
CA GLY A 263 -33.21 21.48 11.32
C GLY A 263 -32.34 20.93 12.45
N THR A 264 -32.89 19.93 13.13
CA THR A 264 -32.20 19.21 14.19
C THR A 264 -32.00 17.76 13.75
N VAL A 265 -30.78 17.26 13.90
CA VAL A 265 -30.41 15.85 13.66
C VAL A 265 -29.76 15.27 14.91
N ARG A 266 -29.82 13.96 15.06
CA ARG A 266 -29.08 13.25 16.11
C ARG A 266 -27.75 12.76 15.55
N ILE A 267 -26.64 13.16 16.15
CA ILE A 267 -25.30 12.63 15.91
C ILE A 267 -24.90 11.93 17.22
N PRO A 268 -24.96 10.58 17.29
CA PRO A 268 -24.80 9.86 18.55
C PRO A 268 -23.33 9.77 18.98
N GLN A 269 -23.10 9.82 20.30
CA GLN A 269 -21.80 9.52 20.89
C GLN A 269 -21.63 8.01 20.91
N GLN A 270 -20.63 7.52 20.17
CA GLN A 270 -20.38 6.09 20.04
C GLN A 270 -19.88 5.50 21.36
N PRO A 271 -20.18 4.23 21.66
CA PRO A 271 -19.61 3.54 22.81
C PRO A 271 -18.08 3.53 22.77
N MET A 272 -17.46 3.50 23.95
CA MET A 272 -16.02 3.33 24.06
C MET A 272 -15.65 1.91 23.64
N VAL A 273 -14.64 1.79 22.80
CA VAL A 273 -14.11 0.53 22.28
C VAL A 273 -12.79 0.19 22.98
N ARG A 274 -12.23 -0.99 22.66
CA ARG A 274 -10.98 -1.46 23.27
C ARG A 274 -9.85 -0.43 23.12
N GLY A 275 -9.00 -0.36 24.15
CA GLY A 275 -7.90 0.62 24.21
C GLY A 275 -8.33 2.03 24.59
N GLU A 276 -9.51 2.20 25.19
CA GLU A 276 -10.05 3.48 25.70
C GLU A 276 -10.27 4.54 24.60
N ARG A 277 -10.73 4.08 23.43
CA ARG A 277 -10.94 4.90 22.22
C ARG A 277 -12.41 4.96 21.83
N PHE A 278 -12.72 5.84 20.88
CA PHE A 278 -14.02 5.93 20.24
C PHE A 278 -13.84 5.93 18.72
N PHE A 279 -14.69 5.23 17.95
CA PHE A 279 -14.70 5.32 16.47
C PHE A 279 -15.05 6.72 15.98
N SER A 280 -16.06 7.31 16.61
CA SER A 280 -16.46 8.69 16.39
C SER A 280 -16.86 9.33 17.71
N ASN A 281 -16.76 10.65 17.78
CA ASN A 281 -17.12 11.40 18.97
C ASN A 281 -17.67 12.79 18.58
N LEU A 282 -18.32 13.42 19.56
CA LEU A 282 -19.07 14.66 19.35
C LEU A 282 -18.25 15.91 19.66
N ARG A 283 -17.11 15.77 20.33
CA ARG A 283 -16.35 16.90 20.87
C ARG A 283 -15.84 17.74 19.72
N ASP A 284 -16.16 19.02 19.72
CA ASP A 284 -15.70 19.99 18.71
C ASP A 284 -16.06 19.67 17.26
N LEU A 285 -17.01 18.76 17.02
CA LEU A 285 -17.43 18.37 15.67
C LEU A 285 -17.89 19.57 14.82
N ALA A 286 -18.62 20.52 15.41
CA ALA A 286 -19.06 21.74 14.72
C ALA A 286 -17.90 22.68 14.32
N ARG A 287 -16.76 22.57 15.00
CA ARG A 287 -15.53 23.35 14.75
C ARG A 287 -14.50 22.58 13.94
N SER A 288 -14.81 21.34 13.53
CA SER A 288 -13.90 20.47 12.79
C SER A 288 -13.44 21.11 11.48
N PRO A 289 -12.13 21.28 11.23
CA PRO A 289 -11.63 21.90 10.00
C PRO A 289 -12.08 21.16 8.72
N ALA A 290 -12.12 19.83 8.77
CA ALA A 290 -12.63 18.99 7.68
C ALA A 290 -14.08 19.33 7.28
N GLY A 291 -14.87 19.82 8.24
CA GLY A 291 -16.27 20.18 8.08
C GLY A 291 -16.54 21.59 7.57
N ALA A 292 -15.52 22.40 7.32
CA ALA A 292 -15.69 23.82 7.00
C ALA A 292 -16.56 24.06 5.73
N ALA A 293 -16.43 23.18 4.74
CA ALA A 293 -17.23 23.21 3.51
C ALA A 293 -18.58 22.47 3.62
N GLY A 294 -18.90 21.95 4.81
CA GLY A 294 -20.06 21.10 5.09
C GLY A 294 -19.75 19.60 5.09
N TRP A 295 -20.72 18.85 5.59
CA TRP A 295 -20.70 17.41 5.73
C TRP A 295 -21.86 16.80 4.95
N TYR A 296 -21.57 15.79 4.14
CA TYR A 296 -22.60 14.82 3.82
C TYR A 296 -22.86 13.98 5.06
N ILE A 297 -24.12 13.91 5.47
CA ILE A 297 -24.59 13.07 6.57
C ILE A 297 -25.36 11.90 5.96
N TYR A 298 -24.98 10.69 6.33
CA TYR A 298 -25.66 9.46 5.96
C TYR A 298 -26.31 8.88 7.20
N GLY A 299 -27.55 8.42 7.09
CA GLY A 299 -28.30 8.02 8.27
C GLY A 299 -29.68 7.50 7.95
N SER A 300 -30.44 7.29 9.01
CA SER A 300 -31.79 6.76 8.94
C SER A 300 -32.67 7.44 9.99
N ARG A 301 -33.97 7.48 9.74
CA ARG A 301 -34.94 8.02 10.70
C ARG A 301 -35.34 6.95 11.70
N ASP A 302 -35.31 7.28 12.98
CA ASP A 302 -35.84 6.38 14.01
C ASP A 302 -37.39 6.35 13.98
N ARG A 303 -37.98 5.57 14.89
CA ARG A 303 -39.45 5.44 15.00
C ARG A 303 -40.15 6.76 15.37
N GLN A 304 -39.42 7.74 15.89
CA GLN A 304 -39.90 9.07 16.21
C GLN A 304 -39.72 10.05 15.03
N GLY A 305 -39.17 9.58 13.90
CA GLY A 305 -38.91 10.38 12.71
C GLY A 305 -37.63 11.23 12.80
N VAL A 306 -36.84 11.09 13.87
CA VAL A 306 -35.59 11.84 14.05
C VAL A 306 -34.52 11.23 13.15
N PHE A 307 -33.94 12.07 12.29
CA PHE A 307 -32.81 11.64 11.47
C PHE A 307 -31.56 11.44 12.33
N THR A 308 -31.12 10.20 12.46
CA THR A 308 -29.90 9.83 13.18
C THR A 308 -28.78 9.60 12.19
N VAL A 309 -27.72 10.40 12.32
CA VAL A 309 -26.50 10.31 11.53
C VAL A 309 -25.74 9.05 11.96
N GLN A 310 -25.44 8.21 10.97
CA GLN A 310 -24.70 6.96 11.13
C GLN A 310 -23.32 7.06 10.44
N SER A 311 -23.14 7.98 9.50
CA SER A 311 -21.86 8.24 8.85
C SER A 311 -21.67 9.71 8.46
N LEU A 312 -20.42 10.18 8.51
CA LEU A 312 -20.00 11.52 8.15
C LEU A 312 -19.01 11.50 7.00
N MET A 313 -19.24 12.32 5.98
CA MET A 313 -18.36 12.46 4.83
C MET A 313 -18.06 13.94 4.53
N PRO A 314 -16.79 14.39 4.61
CA PRO A 314 -16.47 15.81 4.43
C PRO A 314 -16.60 16.22 2.96
N ARG A 315 -17.49 17.18 2.65
CA ARG A 315 -17.77 17.61 1.27
C ARG A 315 -16.50 18.01 0.52
N ALA A 316 -15.62 18.76 1.18
CA ALA A 316 -14.42 19.30 0.55
C ALA A 316 -13.53 18.21 -0.06
N LEU A 317 -13.43 17.03 0.58
CA LEU A 317 -12.50 15.96 0.17
C LEU A 317 -12.77 15.46 -1.25
N PHE A 318 -14.04 15.44 -1.68
CA PHE A 318 -14.48 14.80 -2.92
C PHE A 318 -14.61 15.77 -4.09
N GLN A 319 -14.67 17.07 -3.83
CA GLN A 319 -14.72 18.08 -4.88
C GLN A 319 -13.46 18.00 -5.75
N LEU A 320 -13.64 18.18 -7.07
CA LEU A 320 -12.54 18.31 -8.04
C LEU A 320 -11.84 19.68 -7.90
N GLN A 321 -11.41 20.01 -6.68
CA GLN A 321 -10.76 21.26 -6.31
C GLN A 321 -9.53 20.94 -5.44
N PRO A 322 -8.34 20.83 -6.06
CA PRO A 322 -7.13 20.51 -5.32
C PRO A 322 -6.72 21.72 -4.47
N SER A 323 -6.25 21.47 -3.25
CA SER A 323 -5.60 22.49 -2.42
C SER A 323 -4.18 22.82 -2.89
N GLN A 324 -3.57 21.91 -3.66
CA GLN A 324 -2.23 22.06 -4.20
C GLN A 324 -2.11 21.27 -5.51
N VAL A 325 -1.41 21.84 -6.49
CA VAL A 325 -1.02 21.12 -7.71
C VAL A 325 0.51 20.99 -7.74
N VAL A 326 1.01 19.78 -7.97
CA VAL A 326 2.42 19.45 -8.11
C VAL A 326 2.66 19.05 -9.56
N LEU A 327 3.49 19.83 -10.25
CA LEU A 327 3.77 19.63 -11.67
C LEU A 327 5.16 19.04 -11.85
N GLY A 328 5.29 18.10 -12.78
CA GLY A 328 6.53 17.45 -13.13
C GLY A 328 6.80 16.17 -12.33
N GLU A 329 7.35 15.18 -13.03
CA GLU A 329 7.62 13.84 -12.49
C GLU A 329 8.49 13.88 -11.22
N THR A 330 9.63 14.58 -11.23
CA THR A 330 10.54 14.65 -10.06
C THR A 330 9.87 15.23 -8.81
N ALA A 331 9.04 16.27 -8.99
CA ALA A 331 8.29 16.85 -7.89
C ALA A 331 7.21 15.89 -7.37
N GLY A 332 6.57 15.14 -8.28
CA GLY A 332 5.63 14.08 -7.94
C GLY A 332 6.26 12.93 -7.15
N LEU A 333 7.45 12.46 -7.56
CA LEU A 333 8.23 11.46 -6.83
C LEU A 333 8.55 11.94 -5.40
N ASN A 334 8.95 13.20 -5.27
CA ASN A 334 9.21 13.80 -3.96
C ASN A 334 7.95 13.87 -3.09
N TYR A 335 6.81 14.19 -3.71
CA TYR A 335 5.54 14.24 -3.01
C TYR A 335 5.17 12.86 -2.44
N ILE A 336 5.21 11.82 -3.28
CA ILE A 336 4.93 10.42 -2.89
C ILE A 336 5.83 10.00 -1.72
N ASN A 337 7.15 10.16 -1.87
CA ASN A 337 8.12 9.65 -0.91
C ASN A 337 8.08 10.42 0.42
N ARG A 338 7.97 11.76 0.37
CA ARG A 338 8.20 12.62 1.55
C ARG A 338 7.00 13.43 1.97
N GLN A 339 6.35 14.14 1.04
CA GLN A 339 5.39 15.19 1.41
C GLN A 339 4.02 14.63 1.79
N ASN A 340 3.61 13.52 1.17
CA ASN A 340 2.31 12.89 1.37
C ASN A 340 2.04 12.69 2.87
N TRP A 341 2.97 12.07 3.60
CA TRP A 341 2.82 11.74 5.03
C TRP A 341 3.55 12.68 5.99
N ARG A 342 4.04 13.82 5.50
CA ARG A 342 4.80 14.78 6.31
C ARG A 342 3.93 15.43 7.38
N ASP A 343 4.48 15.65 8.57
CA ASP A 343 3.85 16.39 9.68
C ASP A 343 2.46 15.83 10.04
N THR A 344 2.28 14.51 9.96
CA THR A 344 0.98 13.85 10.13
C THR A 344 0.32 14.18 11.49
N PRO A 345 1.01 14.10 12.65
CA PRO A 345 0.42 14.49 13.94
C PRO A 345 -0.09 15.94 13.97
N GLN A 346 0.67 16.88 13.40
CA GLN A 346 0.34 18.31 13.38
C GLN A 346 -0.86 18.63 12.46
N ARG A 347 -1.26 17.69 11.60
CA ARG A 347 -2.36 17.85 10.65
C ARG A 347 -3.68 17.24 11.15
N LYS A 348 -3.76 16.83 12.41
CA LYS A 348 -4.99 16.25 12.98
C LYS A 348 -6.23 17.12 12.70
N GLY A 349 -7.36 16.48 12.35
CA GLY A 349 -8.62 17.14 12.02
C GLY A 349 -8.68 17.78 10.63
N THR A 350 -7.59 17.74 9.84
CA THR A 350 -7.51 18.40 8.53
C THR A 350 -7.60 17.42 7.36
N LEU A 351 -7.82 17.97 6.16
CA LEU A 351 -7.88 17.27 4.88
C LEU A 351 -6.81 17.79 3.93
N GLN A 352 -6.34 16.95 3.02
CA GLN A 352 -5.45 17.39 1.93
C GLN A 352 -5.93 16.84 0.59
N ARG A 353 -5.85 17.68 -0.44
CA ARG A 353 -6.22 17.34 -1.82
C ARG A 353 -5.10 17.80 -2.72
N VAL A 354 -4.26 16.89 -3.19
CA VAL A 354 -3.08 17.25 -3.98
C VAL A 354 -3.13 16.55 -5.33
N LEU A 355 -3.19 17.34 -6.39
CA LEU A 355 -3.11 16.83 -7.76
C LEU A 355 -1.64 16.83 -8.20
N VAL A 356 -1.11 15.66 -8.53
CA VAL A 356 0.22 15.47 -9.10
C VAL A 356 0.06 15.15 -10.58
N SER A 357 0.69 15.95 -11.44
CA SER A 357 0.65 15.75 -12.89
C SER A 357 2.07 15.75 -13.46
N PRO A 358 2.56 14.62 -14.01
CA PRO A 358 3.94 14.51 -14.46
C PRO A 358 4.19 15.28 -15.76
N ASN A 359 3.19 15.38 -16.63
CA ASN A 359 3.34 15.85 -18.01
C ASN A 359 2.80 17.26 -18.26
N GLN A 360 1.99 17.80 -17.34
CA GLN A 360 1.34 19.10 -17.53
C GLN A 360 2.22 20.25 -17.05
N GLN A 361 2.13 21.38 -17.75
CA GLN A 361 2.92 22.57 -17.45
C GLN A 361 2.17 23.57 -16.57
N THR A 362 0.85 23.48 -16.48
CA THR A 362 0.00 24.38 -15.68
C THR A 362 -1.02 23.61 -14.85
N ALA A 363 -1.49 24.23 -13.78
CA ALA A 363 -2.49 23.64 -12.89
C ALA A 363 -3.85 23.49 -13.61
N GLU A 364 -4.21 24.46 -14.44
CA GLU A 364 -5.46 24.49 -15.20
C GLU A 364 -5.50 23.34 -16.22
N ALA A 365 -4.39 23.09 -16.92
CA ALA A 365 -4.30 21.99 -17.87
C ALA A 365 -4.33 20.63 -17.18
N ALA A 366 -3.74 20.51 -15.99
CA ALA A 366 -3.84 19.31 -15.18
C ALA A 366 -5.28 19.03 -14.75
N LEU A 367 -6.00 20.05 -14.27
CA LEU A 367 -7.39 19.94 -13.83
C LEU A 367 -8.37 19.62 -14.97
N ALA A 368 -8.17 20.22 -16.15
CA ALA A 368 -9.03 20.01 -17.32
C ALA A 368 -9.05 18.56 -17.84
N GLN A 369 -8.11 17.72 -17.39
CA GLN A 369 -8.12 16.30 -17.71
C GLN A 369 -9.21 15.51 -16.96
N TRP A 370 -9.82 16.04 -15.91
CA TRP A 370 -10.83 15.34 -15.13
C TRP A 370 -12.24 15.80 -15.54
N GLN A 371 -13.03 14.87 -16.07
CA GLN A 371 -14.33 15.12 -16.66
C GLN A 371 -15.39 14.16 -16.09
N GLU A 372 -16.65 14.57 -16.18
CA GLU A 372 -17.77 13.73 -15.77
C GLU A 372 -17.77 12.39 -16.52
N GLY A 373 -17.92 11.29 -15.79
CA GLY A 373 -17.89 9.94 -16.34
C GLY A 373 -16.51 9.28 -16.33
N ASP A 374 -15.43 10.02 -16.05
CA ASP A 374 -14.09 9.43 -15.93
C ASP A 374 -14.03 8.38 -14.82
N TYR A 375 -13.34 7.28 -15.13
CA TYR A 375 -12.99 6.23 -14.18
C TYR A 375 -11.52 6.38 -13.76
N ALA A 376 -11.21 5.96 -12.54
CA ALA A 376 -9.85 5.96 -12.01
C ALA A 376 -9.66 4.83 -11.00
N LEU A 377 -8.42 4.36 -10.89
CA LEU A 377 -8.05 3.39 -9.87
C LEU A 377 -7.86 4.11 -8.53
N VAL A 378 -8.37 3.52 -7.45
CA VAL A 378 -8.07 3.96 -6.08
C VAL A 378 -6.98 3.06 -5.53
N ILE A 379 -5.93 3.66 -4.98
CA ILE A 379 -4.94 2.98 -4.15
C ILE A 379 -5.12 3.51 -2.74
N HIS A 380 -5.57 2.66 -1.83
CA HIS A 380 -5.85 3.02 -0.45
C HIS A 380 -4.66 2.69 0.44
N ALA A 381 -4.30 3.60 1.34
CA ALA A 381 -3.47 3.27 2.50
C ALA A 381 -3.87 4.08 3.74
N PHE A 382 -3.86 3.42 4.90
CA PHE A 382 -4.02 4.09 6.19
C PHE A 382 -2.84 3.86 7.12
N GLY A 383 -2.67 4.78 8.08
CA GLY A 383 -1.68 4.71 9.16
C GLY A 383 -2.23 4.20 10.49
N GLY A 384 -1.50 4.51 11.56
CA GLY A 384 -1.79 4.02 12.89
C GLY A 384 -2.48 5.03 13.80
N ILE A 385 -2.72 4.58 15.04
CA ILE A 385 -3.22 5.40 16.16
C ILE A 385 -2.07 5.63 17.16
N GLY A 386 -1.64 6.87 17.33
CA GLY A 386 -0.69 7.34 18.35
C GLY A 386 -1.38 8.05 19.51
N GLY A 387 -0.63 8.81 20.30
CA GLY A 387 -1.11 9.55 21.48
C GLY A 387 -1.00 8.76 22.79
N GLU A 388 -1.70 9.22 23.83
CA GLU A 388 -1.81 8.53 25.13
C GLU A 388 -2.40 7.13 24.96
N ASN A 389 -3.44 7.03 24.14
CA ASN A 389 -4.13 5.78 23.84
C ASN A 389 -3.60 5.15 22.56
N ALA A 390 -2.28 5.18 22.32
CA ALA A 390 -1.64 4.64 21.12
C ALA A 390 -1.80 3.12 20.97
N GLU A 391 -1.78 2.62 19.72
CA GLU A 391 -1.65 1.19 19.46
C GLU A 391 -0.18 0.75 19.47
N PRO A 392 0.11 -0.53 19.73
CA PRO A 392 1.47 -1.03 19.71
C PRO A 392 2.15 -0.80 18.35
N THR A 393 3.31 -0.15 18.36
CA THR A 393 4.13 0.13 17.17
C THR A 393 5.49 -0.59 17.29
N PRO A 394 5.51 -1.92 17.12
CA PRO A 394 6.70 -2.71 17.39
C PRO A 394 7.89 -2.24 16.55
N MET A 395 9.04 -2.04 17.22
CA MET A 395 10.26 -1.54 16.60
C MET A 395 10.06 -0.23 15.81
N GLY A 396 9.07 0.59 16.20
CA GLY A 396 8.75 1.82 15.48
C GLY A 396 8.18 1.59 14.08
N THR A 397 7.53 0.44 13.84
CA THR A 397 6.90 0.10 12.56
C THR A 397 5.39 0.22 12.66
N VAL A 398 4.80 1.00 11.77
CA VAL A 398 3.35 1.15 11.60
C VAL A 398 2.95 0.48 10.29
N THR A 399 2.40 -0.72 10.36
CA THR A 399 2.08 -1.51 9.15
C THR A 399 1.02 -0.83 8.29
N GLY A 400 -0.10 -0.43 8.91
CA GLY A 400 -1.24 0.12 8.20
C GLY A 400 -2.04 -0.94 7.44
N HIS A 401 -2.71 -0.51 6.38
CA HIS A 401 -3.48 -1.37 5.47
C HIS A 401 -3.36 -0.86 4.04
N PHE A 402 -3.59 -1.74 3.07
CA PHE A 402 -3.54 -1.46 1.64
C PHE A 402 -4.67 -2.18 0.92
N ALA A 403 -5.34 -1.49 0.01
CA ALA A 403 -6.35 -2.07 -0.86
C ALA A 403 -6.45 -1.29 -2.18
N TYR A 404 -7.06 -1.91 -3.18
CA TYR A 404 -7.47 -1.23 -4.41
C TYR A 404 -8.94 -0.83 -4.35
N GLY A 405 -9.37 -0.02 -5.30
CA GLY A 405 -10.76 0.33 -5.50
C GLY A 405 -10.97 1.08 -6.80
N LEU A 406 -12.16 1.65 -6.92
CA LEU A 406 -12.61 2.42 -8.06
C LEU A 406 -13.03 3.82 -7.59
N ALA A 407 -12.65 4.82 -8.37
CA ALA A 407 -13.27 6.14 -8.31
C ALA A 407 -13.90 6.48 -9.66
N ARG A 408 -15.04 7.17 -9.61
CA ARG A 408 -15.69 7.75 -10.80
C ARG A 408 -15.97 9.22 -10.58
N VAL A 409 -15.69 10.05 -11.56
CA VAL A 409 -16.13 11.45 -11.53
C VAL A 409 -17.62 11.49 -11.87
N VAL A 410 -18.43 11.95 -10.91
CA VAL A 410 -19.89 12.03 -11.05
C VAL A 410 -20.38 13.42 -10.72
N ARG A 411 -21.54 13.80 -11.26
CA ARG A 411 -22.27 14.97 -10.80
C ARG A 411 -23.09 14.63 -9.57
N GLU A 412 -22.81 15.30 -8.46
CA GLU A 412 -23.50 15.04 -7.20
C GLU A 412 -24.91 15.63 -7.23
N PRO A 413 -25.96 14.85 -6.90
CA PRO A 413 -27.34 15.28 -7.12
C PRO A 413 -27.82 16.48 -6.30
N ILE A 414 -27.31 16.73 -5.10
CA ILE A 414 -27.72 17.86 -4.24
C ILE A 414 -27.08 19.18 -4.70
N THR A 415 -25.78 19.16 -5.01
CA THR A 415 -24.97 20.34 -5.33
C THR A 415 -24.85 20.60 -6.82
N GLN A 416 -25.06 19.57 -7.65
CA GLN A 416 -24.76 19.56 -9.09
C GLN A 416 -23.28 19.81 -9.42
N GLU A 417 -22.39 19.66 -8.43
CA GLU A 417 -20.94 19.77 -8.59
C GLU A 417 -20.33 18.44 -9.02
N LEU A 418 -19.22 18.50 -9.75
CA LEU A 418 -18.42 17.30 -10.02
C LEU A 418 -17.65 16.90 -8.76
N GLN A 419 -17.73 15.61 -8.43
CA GLN A 419 -16.98 15.02 -7.34
C GLN A 419 -16.57 13.58 -7.66
N PHE A 420 -15.61 13.06 -6.89
CA PHE A 420 -15.30 11.64 -6.91
C PHE A 420 -16.36 10.82 -6.15
N ARG A 421 -16.88 9.76 -6.77
CA ARG A 421 -17.61 8.67 -6.12
C ARG A 421 -16.67 7.49 -5.96
N PHE A 422 -16.63 6.93 -4.76
CA PHE A 422 -15.68 5.90 -4.36
C PHE A 422 -16.35 4.56 -4.15
N GLN A 423 -15.63 3.51 -4.52
CA GLN A 423 -15.91 2.14 -4.14
C GLN A 423 -14.59 1.47 -3.78
N TYR A 424 -14.39 1.16 -2.51
CA TYR A 424 -13.23 0.38 -2.07
C TYR A 424 -13.47 -1.10 -2.31
N HIS A 425 -12.45 -1.83 -2.74
CA HIS A 425 -12.43 -3.29 -2.78
C HIS A 425 -11.52 -3.78 -1.64
N GLN A 426 -12.09 -3.88 -0.45
CA GLN A 426 -11.34 -4.17 0.76
C GLN A 426 -11.05 -5.66 0.86
N VAL A 427 -9.82 -6.08 0.54
CA VAL A 427 -9.27 -7.38 0.94
C VAL A 427 -8.81 -7.25 2.38
N TYR A 428 -9.69 -7.57 3.34
CA TYR A 428 -9.48 -7.18 4.74
C TYR A 428 -9.72 -8.34 5.70
N ALA A 429 -8.70 -8.66 6.49
CA ALA A 429 -8.75 -9.77 7.43
C ALA A 429 -9.81 -9.53 8.52
N GLN A 430 -10.34 -10.62 9.08
CA GLN A 430 -11.27 -10.55 10.20
C GLN A 430 -10.66 -9.77 11.36
N ASN A 431 -11.45 -8.87 11.93
CA ASN A 431 -11.02 -7.88 12.90
C ASN A 431 -12.08 -7.71 14.01
N PRO A 432 -11.74 -7.07 15.14
CA PRO A 432 -12.68 -6.86 16.25
C PRO A 432 -13.88 -5.96 15.92
N ASN A 433 -13.79 -5.17 14.85
CA ASN A 433 -14.77 -4.13 14.50
C ASN A 433 -15.89 -4.64 13.57
N ALA A 434 -15.76 -5.88 13.08
CA ALA A 434 -16.61 -6.44 12.04
C ALA A 434 -16.63 -5.63 10.72
N ILE A 435 -15.51 -4.98 10.37
CA ILE A 435 -15.30 -4.47 9.01
C ILE A 435 -15.07 -5.68 8.12
N LEU A 436 -15.87 -5.80 7.06
CA LEU A 436 -15.86 -6.97 6.21
C LEU A 436 -14.86 -6.82 5.07
N SER A 437 -14.49 -7.95 4.47
CA SER A 437 -13.88 -7.94 3.15
C SER A 437 -14.99 -7.87 2.11
N GLY A 438 -14.91 -6.94 1.16
CA GLY A 438 -15.97 -6.72 0.16
C GLY A 438 -15.90 -5.35 -0.50
N ALA A 439 -16.88 -5.08 -1.36
CA ALA A 439 -17.08 -3.74 -1.91
C ALA A 439 -17.68 -2.82 -0.83
N HIS A 440 -17.10 -1.63 -0.65
CA HIS A 440 -17.59 -0.62 0.31
C HIS A 440 -17.73 0.75 -0.36
N ASP A 441 -18.82 1.43 -0.08
CA ASP A 441 -18.91 2.88 -0.27
C ASP A 441 -17.97 3.60 0.71
N TRP A 442 -17.50 4.79 0.36
CA TRP A 442 -16.63 5.56 1.26
C TRP A 442 -17.32 5.87 2.58
N ALA A 443 -18.61 6.20 2.55
CA ALA A 443 -19.38 6.50 3.75
C ALA A 443 -19.45 5.30 4.70
N ASP A 444 -19.36 4.07 4.20
CA ASP A 444 -19.34 2.86 5.04
C ASP A 444 -17.93 2.55 5.58
N TYR A 445 -16.92 2.49 4.71
CA TYR A 445 -15.58 2.09 5.16
C TYR A 445 -14.87 3.17 5.99
N MET A 446 -15.03 4.43 5.59
CA MET A 446 -14.36 5.56 6.23
C MET A 446 -15.29 6.29 7.19
N GLY A 447 -16.47 6.72 6.71
CA GLY A 447 -17.33 7.66 7.42
C GLY A 447 -18.19 7.06 8.53
N ASP A 448 -18.38 5.74 8.54
CA ASP A 448 -19.26 5.04 9.47
C ASP A 448 -18.84 5.32 10.91
N MET A 449 -19.79 5.82 11.71
CA MET A 449 -19.49 6.23 13.07
C MET A 449 -19.27 5.03 14.00
N GLN A 450 -19.86 3.88 13.69
CA GLN A 450 -19.76 2.66 14.50
C GLN A 450 -18.42 1.94 14.30
N ARG A 451 -17.87 1.94 13.08
CA ARG A 451 -16.69 1.12 12.74
C ARG A 451 -15.71 1.75 11.75
N GLY A 452 -16.05 2.90 11.15
CA GLY A 452 -15.26 3.55 10.11
C GLY A 452 -14.00 4.25 10.63
N TRP A 453 -13.03 4.43 9.73
CA TRP A 453 -11.68 4.91 10.11
C TRP A 453 -11.49 6.43 10.16
N LEU A 454 -12.47 7.24 9.72
CA LEU A 454 -12.32 8.68 9.54
C LEU A 454 -11.79 9.41 10.80
N GLY A 455 -12.32 9.08 11.97
CA GLY A 455 -11.96 9.70 13.25
C GLY A 455 -10.74 9.08 13.94
N GLN A 456 -10.30 7.90 13.50
CA GLN A 456 -9.27 7.13 14.20
C GLN A 456 -7.96 6.99 13.42
N ARG A 457 -7.93 7.05 12.09
CA ARG A 457 -6.68 6.80 11.36
C ARG A 457 -6.41 7.87 10.32
N PRO A 458 -5.14 8.25 10.08
CA PRO A 458 -4.81 9.03 8.90
C PRO A 458 -4.86 8.14 7.66
N VAL A 459 -5.43 8.64 6.58
CA VAL A 459 -5.59 7.93 5.30
C VAL A 459 -4.96 8.74 4.17
N SER A 460 -4.47 8.04 3.15
CA SER A 460 -4.10 8.56 1.85
C SER A 460 -4.70 7.66 0.80
N ASP A 461 -5.70 8.16 0.09
CA ASP A 461 -6.21 7.55 -1.13
C ASP A 461 -5.56 8.22 -2.34
N VAL A 462 -5.02 7.44 -3.27
CA VAL A 462 -4.48 7.94 -4.54
C VAL A 462 -5.45 7.59 -5.66
N ILE A 463 -5.96 8.61 -6.33
CA ILE A 463 -6.82 8.46 -7.51
C ILE A 463 -5.95 8.53 -8.73
N VAL A 464 -5.83 7.41 -9.43
CA VAL A 464 -4.91 7.24 -10.56
C VAL A 464 -5.70 7.28 -11.86
N LYS A 465 -5.45 8.31 -12.67
CA LYS A 465 -5.97 8.39 -14.04
C LYS A 465 -4.86 8.13 -15.05
N LEU A 466 -5.03 7.05 -15.80
CA LEU A 466 -4.19 6.68 -16.94
C LEU A 466 -5.04 5.95 -17.98
N ASP A 467 -5.25 6.57 -19.14
CA ASP A 467 -6.20 6.07 -20.15
C ASP A 467 -5.79 4.73 -20.76
N SER A 468 -4.49 4.41 -20.82
CA SER A 468 -4.00 3.10 -21.26
C SER A 468 -4.31 1.97 -20.26
N PHE A 469 -4.61 2.31 -19.00
CA PHE A 469 -4.95 1.35 -17.95
C PHE A 469 -6.47 1.25 -17.72
N ILE A 470 -7.16 2.40 -17.65
CA ILE A 470 -8.57 2.50 -17.29
C ILE A 470 -9.49 2.15 -18.46
N ALA A 471 -9.27 2.78 -19.61
CA ALA A 471 -10.15 2.62 -20.76
C ALA A 471 -9.83 1.30 -21.47
N PRO A 472 -10.83 0.46 -21.79
CA PRO A 472 -10.58 -0.80 -22.49
C PRO A 472 -9.89 -0.57 -23.85
N LEU A 473 -8.99 -1.48 -24.20
CA LEU A 473 -8.37 -1.58 -25.53
C LEU A 473 -9.33 -2.27 -26.49
N GLN A 474 -9.41 -1.76 -27.71
CA GLN A 474 -10.26 -2.29 -28.77
C GLN A 474 -9.40 -2.76 -29.94
N PHE A 475 -9.54 -4.04 -30.31
CA PHE A 475 -8.82 -4.70 -31.39
C PHE A 475 -9.85 -5.37 -32.32
N GLY A 476 -10.29 -4.66 -33.36
CA GLY A 476 -11.44 -5.09 -34.17
C GLY A 476 -12.70 -5.19 -33.30
N ASP A 477 -13.32 -6.37 -33.23
CA ASP A 477 -14.48 -6.65 -32.37
C ASP A 477 -14.09 -7.09 -30.95
N THR A 478 -12.82 -7.40 -30.71
CA THR A 478 -12.32 -7.86 -29.40
C THR A 478 -12.00 -6.69 -28.48
N ARG A 479 -12.52 -6.74 -27.24
CA ARG A 479 -12.30 -5.72 -26.20
C ARG A 479 -11.61 -6.30 -24.97
N ILE A 480 -10.52 -5.66 -24.55
CA ILE A 480 -9.70 -6.08 -23.41
C ILE A 480 -9.60 -4.96 -22.37
N SER A 481 -9.72 -5.28 -21.08
CA SER A 481 -9.62 -4.29 -19.99
C SER A 481 -8.93 -4.87 -18.76
N LEU A 482 -7.73 -4.38 -18.44
CA LEU A 482 -7.03 -4.73 -17.21
C LEU A 482 -7.74 -4.20 -15.98
N PHE A 483 -8.24 -2.97 -16.06
CA PHE A 483 -8.94 -2.39 -14.92
C PHE A 483 -10.15 -3.25 -14.53
N ARG A 484 -10.95 -3.71 -15.51
CA ARG A 484 -12.06 -4.64 -15.25
C ARG A 484 -11.57 -5.98 -14.68
N GLU A 485 -10.50 -6.54 -15.23
CA GLU A 485 -9.94 -7.79 -14.73
C GLU A 485 -9.43 -7.64 -13.28
N LEU A 486 -8.75 -6.54 -12.95
CA LEU A 486 -8.34 -6.24 -11.58
C LEU A 486 -9.54 -6.16 -10.63
N MET A 487 -10.66 -5.57 -11.05
CA MET A 487 -11.88 -5.55 -10.23
C MET A 487 -12.46 -6.95 -9.98
N ILE A 488 -12.40 -7.84 -10.98
CA ILE A 488 -12.82 -9.25 -10.81
C ILE A 488 -11.86 -9.99 -9.87
N GLN A 489 -10.55 -9.86 -10.08
CA GLN A 489 -9.55 -10.53 -9.24
C GLN A 489 -9.59 -10.05 -7.80
N THR A 490 -9.86 -8.76 -7.55
CA THR A 490 -10.08 -8.26 -6.19
C THR A 490 -11.37 -8.82 -5.59
N GLN A 491 -12.47 -8.97 -6.34
CA GLN A 491 -13.69 -9.66 -5.86
C GLN A 491 -13.44 -11.12 -5.47
N ILE A 492 -12.58 -11.84 -6.20
CA ILE A 492 -12.15 -13.19 -5.83
C ILE A 492 -11.46 -13.16 -4.46
N MET A 493 -10.48 -12.27 -4.27
CA MET A 493 -9.77 -12.15 -2.99
C MET A 493 -10.70 -11.78 -1.83
N MET A 494 -11.66 -10.87 -2.07
CA MET A 494 -12.61 -10.45 -1.04
C MET A 494 -13.51 -11.59 -0.56
N ALA A 495 -14.08 -12.37 -1.49
CA ALA A 495 -14.91 -13.52 -1.15
C ALA A 495 -14.13 -14.59 -0.36
N ARG A 496 -12.88 -14.86 -0.77
CA ARG A 496 -11.98 -15.80 -0.08
C ARG A 496 -11.67 -15.35 1.35
N TYR A 497 -11.43 -14.06 1.55
CA TYR A 497 -11.16 -13.50 2.87
C TYR A 497 -12.35 -13.63 3.82
N ARG A 498 -13.59 -13.47 3.32
CA ARG A 498 -14.80 -13.62 4.15
C ARG A 498 -14.92 -15.02 4.76
N THR A 499 -14.60 -16.06 3.99
CA THR A 499 -14.71 -17.46 4.44
C THR A 499 -13.41 -18.05 4.97
N GLY A 500 -12.28 -17.37 4.78
CA GLY A 500 -10.95 -17.90 5.09
C GLY A 500 -10.61 -19.13 4.25
N ASP A 501 -11.00 -19.14 2.97
CA ASP A 501 -10.95 -20.31 2.09
C ASP A 501 -11.62 -21.56 2.69
N GLY A 502 -12.72 -21.36 3.41
CA GLY A 502 -13.47 -22.43 4.09
C GLY A 502 -13.02 -22.72 5.52
N THR A 503 -11.90 -22.18 5.98
CA THR A 503 -11.39 -22.42 7.35
C THR A 503 -12.08 -21.60 8.44
N GLY A 504 -12.94 -20.64 8.04
CA GLY A 504 -13.64 -19.72 8.91
C GLY A 504 -12.82 -18.49 9.34
N VAL A 505 -11.56 -18.37 8.90
CA VAL A 505 -10.69 -17.24 9.27
C VAL A 505 -9.67 -16.90 8.19
N ALA A 506 -9.57 -15.63 7.84
CA ALA A 506 -8.43 -15.04 7.15
C ALA A 506 -7.62 -14.22 8.17
N SER A 507 -6.33 -14.52 8.29
CA SER A 507 -5.45 -13.83 9.23
C SER A 507 -4.16 -13.40 8.55
N VAL A 508 -3.62 -12.29 8.99
CA VAL A 508 -2.37 -11.75 8.45
C VAL A 508 -1.17 -12.55 9.00
N THR A 509 -0.30 -12.98 8.10
CA THR A 509 1.01 -13.60 8.36
C THR A 509 2.10 -12.81 7.62
N PRO A 510 3.40 -13.11 7.83
CA PRO A 510 4.48 -12.46 7.07
C PRO A 510 4.39 -12.65 5.54
N ALA A 511 3.76 -13.74 5.08
CA ALA A 511 3.74 -14.16 3.68
C ALA A 511 2.33 -14.12 3.05
N THR A 512 1.29 -13.91 3.87
CA THR A 512 -0.11 -13.70 3.47
C THR A 512 -0.69 -12.50 4.21
N SER A 513 -1.01 -11.44 3.50
CA SER A 513 -1.49 -10.20 4.09
C SER A 513 -2.40 -9.47 3.12
N CYS A 514 -3.21 -8.56 3.64
CA CYS A 514 -4.12 -7.73 2.85
C CYS A 514 -3.42 -7.04 1.68
N VAL A 515 -2.18 -6.56 1.90
CA VAL A 515 -1.35 -5.92 0.88
C VAL A 515 -0.82 -6.91 -0.16
N GLN A 516 -0.39 -8.10 0.27
CA GLN A 516 0.10 -9.13 -0.65
C GLN A 516 -1.01 -9.66 -1.54
N ASP A 517 -2.19 -9.94 -0.99
CA ASP A 517 -3.30 -10.53 -1.75
C ASP A 517 -3.97 -9.50 -2.67
N SER A 518 -4.05 -8.22 -2.24
CA SER A 518 -4.43 -7.13 -3.16
C SER A 518 -3.46 -7.03 -4.35
N ASN A 519 -2.16 -7.15 -4.10
CA ASN A 519 -1.15 -7.12 -5.15
C ASN A 519 -1.09 -8.41 -5.99
N GLN A 520 -1.45 -9.56 -5.41
CA GLN A 520 -1.63 -10.80 -6.13
C GLN A 520 -2.80 -10.69 -7.13
N ALA A 521 -3.90 -10.02 -6.74
CA ALA A 521 -4.99 -9.74 -7.67
C ALA A 521 -4.53 -8.90 -8.88
N LEU A 522 -3.68 -7.88 -8.64
CA LEU A 522 -3.07 -7.10 -9.72
C LEU A 522 -2.13 -7.92 -10.60
N PHE A 523 -1.32 -8.81 -10.00
CA PHE A 523 -0.47 -9.73 -10.74
C PHE A 523 -1.31 -10.63 -11.65
N ILE A 524 -2.31 -11.32 -11.10
CA ILE A 524 -3.18 -12.25 -11.83
C ILE A 524 -3.88 -11.52 -12.99
N ALA A 525 -4.45 -10.34 -12.72
CA ALA A 525 -5.12 -9.55 -13.74
C ALA A 525 -4.17 -9.16 -14.90
N THR A 526 -2.93 -8.79 -14.57
CA THR A 526 -1.90 -8.47 -15.56
C THR A 526 -1.53 -9.69 -16.41
N GLN A 527 -1.43 -10.87 -15.80
CA GLN A 527 -1.13 -12.12 -16.51
C GLN A 527 -2.27 -12.54 -17.43
N GLN A 528 -3.51 -12.48 -16.96
CA GLN A 528 -4.69 -12.84 -17.75
C GLN A 528 -4.84 -11.93 -18.97
N VAL A 529 -4.69 -10.62 -18.80
CA VAL A 529 -4.74 -9.69 -19.93
C VAL A 529 -3.58 -9.93 -20.89
N ARG A 530 -2.38 -10.19 -20.39
CA ARG A 530 -1.23 -10.51 -21.26
C ARG A 530 -1.54 -11.73 -22.14
N ARG A 531 -2.05 -12.81 -21.56
CA ARG A 531 -2.46 -14.02 -22.31
C ARG A 531 -3.56 -13.71 -23.32
N GLN A 532 -4.59 -12.95 -22.93
CA GLN A 532 -5.64 -12.52 -23.86
C GLN A 532 -5.10 -11.76 -25.08
N ILE A 533 -3.98 -11.03 -24.95
CA ILE A 533 -3.33 -10.32 -26.05
C ILE A 533 -2.39 -11.24 -26.85
N GLU A 534 -1.54 -12.00 -26.17
CA GLU A 534 -0.47 -12.83 -26.79
C GLU A 534 -1.02 -14.09 -27.47
N GLU A 535 -2.06 -14.69 -26.91
CA GLU A 535 -2.61 -15.98 -27.37
C GLU A 535 -3.81 -15.83 -28.31
N ASN A 536 -4.34 -14.60 -28.47
CA ASN A 536 -5.44 -14.34 -29.39
C ASN A 536 -4.92 -13.98 -30.80
N PRO A 537 -5.08 -14.87 -31.80
CA PRO A 537 -4.54 -14.62 -33.14
C PRO A 537 -5.15 -13.39 -33.82
N GLU A 538 -6.40 -13.05 -33.51
CA GLU A 538 -7.08 -11.88 -34.08
C GLU A 538 -6.44 -10.57 -33.60
N ILE A 539 -6.09 -10.50 -32.32
CA ILE A 539 -5.41 -9.33 -31.75
C ILE A 539 -4.02 -9.19 -32.36
N VAL A 540 -3.25 -10.28 -32.40
CA VAL A 540 -1.90 -10.27 -32.97
C VAL A 540 -1.93 -9.83 -34.44
N GLN A 541 -2.85 -10.39 -35.24
CA GLN A 541 -3.03 -9.99 -36.64
C GLN A 541 -3.45 -8.53 -36.76
N TRP A 542 -4.38 -8.06 -35.92
CA TRP A 542 -4.84 -6.69 -35.95
C TRP A 542 -3.70 -5.71 -35.65
N VAL A 543 -2.85 -6.00 -34.65
CA VAL A 543 -1.70 -5.15 -34.28
C VAL A 543 -0.66 -5.12 -35.41
N LEU A 544 -0.38 -6.26 -36.04
CA LEU A 544 0.55 -6.33 -37.18
C LEU A 544 0.05 -5.55 -38.40
N GLN A 545 -1.27 -5.50 -38.62
CA GLN A 545 -1.89 -4.78 -39.73
C GLN A 545 -2.06 -3.27 -39.44
N ASN A 546 -2.09 -2.87 -38.15
CA ASN A 546 -2.35 -1.50 -37.73
C ASN A 546 -1.26 -0.95 -36.76
N PRO A 547 0.04 -1.03 -37.09
CA PRO A 547 1.13 -0.74 -36.14
C PRO A 547 1.17 0.72 -35.67
N ASP A 548 0.75 1.66 -36.52
CA ASP A 548 0.78 3.10 -36.23
C ASP A 548 -0.55 3.64 -35.67
N SER A 549 -1.53 2.77 -35.41
CA SER A 549 -2.82 3.18 -34.85
C SER A 549 -2.69 3.70 -33.41
N PRO A 550 -3.54 4.66 -32.98
CA PRO A 550 -3.57 5.13 -31.59
C PRO A 550 -3.79 4.00 -30.59
N GLU A 551 -4.66 3.04 -30.92
CA GLU A 551 -4.90 1.84 -30.12
C GLU A 551 -3.65 0.95 -29.98
N ALA A 552 -2.86 0.76 -31.05
CA ALA A 552 -1.60 0.02 -30.96
C ALA A 552 -0.59 0.75 -30.04
N GLN A 553 -0.51 2.08 -30.11
CA GLN A 553 0.33 2.88 -29.21
C GLN A 553 -0.12 2.76 -27.75
N ARG A 554 -1.43 2.86 -27.49
CA ARG A 554 -2.02 2.63 -26.15
C ARG A 554 -1.73 1.22 -25.64
N ALA A 555 -1.82 0.21 -26.51
CA ALA A 555 -1.48 -1.17 -26.17
C ALA A 555 0.01 -1.32 -25.81
N MET A 556 0.92 -0.67 -26.53
CA MET A 556 2.36 -0.67 -26.17
C MET A 556 2.61 -0.01 -24.81
N GLN A 557 1.97 1.13 -24.53
CA GLN A 557 2.05 1.80 -23.22
C GLN A 557 1.51 0.89 -22.10
N PHE A 558 0.39 0.22 -22.39
CA PHE A 558 -0.22 -0.75 -21.48
C PHE A 558 0.71 -1.93 -21.18
N VAL A 559 1.34 -2.52 -22.20
CA VAL A 559 2.30 -3.62 -22.02
C VAL A 559 3.52 -3.16 -21.22
N ALA A 560 4.02 -1.94 -21.46
CA ALA A 560 5.11 -1.37 -20.70
C ALA A 560 4.74 -1.19 -19.22
N LEU A 561 3.55 -0.67 -18.93
CA LEU A 561 3.01 -0.54 -17.57
C LEU A 561 2.86 -1.91 -16.90
N GLY A 562 2.26 -2.88 -17.60
CA GLY A 562 2.07 -4.24 -17.09
C GLY A 562 3.40 -4.92 -16.75
N ARG A 563 4.44 -4.69 -17.55
CA ARG A 563 5.81 -5.14 -17.26
C ARG A 563 6.37 -4.48 -16.01
N ALA A 564 6.26 -3.16 -15.87
CA ALA A 564 6.74 -2.43 -14.71
C ALA A 564 6.04 -2.87 -13.40
N LEU A 565 4.72 -3.03 -13.44
CA LEU A 565 3.93 -3.54 -12.31
C LEU A 565 4.33 -4.98 -11.97
N ARG A 566 4.51 -5.85 -12.97
CA ARG A 566 4.96 -7.22 -12.74
C ARG A 566 6.36 -7.26 -12.13
N ASP A 567 7.30 -6.49 -12.65
CA ASP A 567 8.68 -6.49 -12.19
C ASP A 567 8.78 -6.01 -10.72
N MET A 568 7.91 -5.09 -10.30
CA MET A 568 7.73 -4.72 -8.88
C MET A 568 7.18 -5.87 -8.03
N LEU A 569 6.22 -6.62 -8.57
CA LEU A 569 5.62 -7.77 -7.87
C LEU A 569 6.56 -9.00 -7.84
N THR A 570 7.58 -9.03 -8.70
CA THR A 570 8.58 -10.10 -8.82
C THR A 570 10.01 -9.54 -8.70
N PRO A 571 10.42 -9.03 -7.54
CA PRO A 571 11.65 -8.24 -7.37
C PRO A 571 12.96 -8.95 -7.76
N TYR A 572 12.97 -10.27 -7.85
CA TYR A 572 14.13 -11.06 -8.30
C TYR A 572 13.99 -11.64 -9.72
N GLY A 573 12.94 -11.25 -10.45
CA GLY A 573 12.53 -11.91 -11.69
C GLY A 573 12.01 -13.33 -11.49
N VAL A 574 11.84 -13.77 -10.23
CA VAL A 574 11.28 -15.07 -9.85
C VAL A 574 9.86 -14.84 -9.36
N ILE A 575 8.89 -15.47 -10.02
CA ILE A 575 7.49 -15.45 -9.60
C ILE A 575 7.33 -16.39 -8.41
N ARG A 576 6.50 -16.02 -7.43
CA ARG A 576 6.15 -16.95 -6.35
C ARG A 576 5.38 -18.14 -6.94
N PRO A 577 5.75 -19.39 -6.64
CA PRO A 577 5.09 -20.57 -7.22
C PRO A 577 3.58 -20.62 -6.96
N ASP A 578 3.12 -20.17 -5.79
CA ASP A 578 1.70 -20.12 -5.46
C ASP A 578 0.95 -19.08 -6.32
N TRP A 579 1.52 -17.90 -6.54
CA TRP A 579 0.94 -16.88 -7.41
C TRP A 579 0.85 -17.31 -8.87
N GLU A 580 1.89 -17.99 -9.37
CA GLU A 580 1.90 -18.55 -10.73
C GLU A 580 0.82 -19.62 -10.88
N ASN A 581 0.76 -20.58 -9.97
CA ASN A 581 -0.24 -21.64 -9.99
C ASN A 581 -1.67 -21.09 -9.95
N ASN A 582 -1.94 -20.09 -9.11
CA ASN A 582 -3.27 -19.49 -9.02
C ASN A 582 -3.64 -18.74 -10.31
N ALA A 583 -2.68 -18.03 -10.92
CA ALA A 583 -2.89 -17.37 -12.21
C ALA A 583 -3.11 -18.37 -13.37
N GLU A 584 -2.45 -19.53 -13.33
CA GLU A 584 -2.63 -20.61 -14.30
C GLU A 584 -3.96 -21.35 -14.12
N SER A 585 -4.36 -21.61 -12.87
CA SER A 585 -5.62 -22.28 -12.56
C SER A 585 -6.82 -21.42 -12.96
N LEU A 586 -6.79 -20.12 -12.65
CA LEU A 586 -7.82 -19.16 -13.05
C LEU A 586 -7.87 -18.93 -14.57
N ALA A 587 -6.79 -19.24 -15.29
CA ALA A 587 -6.76 -19.19 -16.75
C ALA A 587 -7.11 -20.54 -17.42
N GLY A 588 -7.38 -21.60 -16.63
CA GLY A 588 -7.71 -22.93 -17.16
C GLY A 588 -6.54 -23.68 -17.80
N ILE A 589 -5.28 -23.28 -17.52
CA ILE A 589 -4.08 -23.94 -18.07
C ILE A 589 -3.75 -25.21 -17.28
N VAL A 590 -3.85 -25.12 -15.97
CA VAL A 590 -3.79 -26.29 -15.08
C VAL A 590 -5.22 -26.64 -14.65
N PRO A 591 -5.51 -27.92 -14.32
CA PRO A 591 -6.81 -28.29 -13.77
C PRO A 591 -7.23 -27.33 -12.66
N GLN A 592 -8.50 -26.91 -12.68
CA GLN A 592 -9.04 -26.09 -11.60
C GLN A 592 -8.86 -26.83 -10.27
N GLY A 593 -8.16 -26.19 -9.34
CA GLY A 593 -7.82 -26.74 -8.03
C GLY A 593 -7.96 -25.67 -6.96
N ASP A 594 -7.73 -26.06 -5.71
CA ASP A 594 -7.78 -25.13 -4.59
C ASP A 594 -6.74 -24.01 -4.75
N PHE A 595 -7.15 -22.77 -4.45
CA PHE A 595 -6.22 -21.65 -4.39
C PHE A 595 -5.11 -21.95 -3.39
N ILE A 596 -3.86 -21.87 -3.84
CA ILE A 596 -2.69 -22.23 -3.02
C ILE A 596 -2.12 -20.96 -2.39
N SER A 597 -1.73 -21.06 -1.13
CA SER A 597 -1.10 -19.97 -0.40
C SER A 597 0.15 -20.48 0.33
N ASP A 598 1.34 -20.04 -0.09
CA ASP A 598 2.59 -20.34 0.59
C ASP A 598 2.84 -19.32 1.72
N GLN A 599 2.89 -19.82 2.96
CA GLN A 599 3.17 -19.02 4.16
C GLN A 599 4.66 -19.02 4.55
N GLY A 600 5.52 -19.66 3.75
CA GLY A 600 6.95 -19.78 4.01
C GLY A 600 7.71 -18.46 3.97
N LEU A 601 8.78 -18.36 4.75
CA LEU A 601 9.67 -17.19 4.76
C LEU A 601 10.31 -16.92 3.38
N LEU A 602 10.53 -17.97 2.58
CA LEU A 602 11.03 -17.86 1.22
C LEU A 602 10.02 -17.11 0.32
N ALA A 603 8.73 -17.42 0.43
CA ALA A 603 7.68 -16.73 -0.32
C ALA A 603 7.56 -15.25 0.08
N GLY A 604 7.70 -14.95 1.38
CA GLY A 604 7.82 -13.57 1.87
C GLY A 604 9.01 -12.83 1.26
N ALA A 605 10.20 -13.46 1.26
CA ALA A 605 11.39 -12.88 0.64
C ALA A 605 11.18 -12.59 -0.86
N LEU A 606 10.57 -13.53 -1.61
CA LEU A 606 10.30 -13.38 -3.04
C LEU A 606 9.29 -12.26 -3.38
N SER A 607 8.50 -11.78 -2.42
CA SER A 607 7.47 -10.74 -2.60
C SER A 607 7.60 -9.56 -1.63
N TRP A 608 8.81 -9.31 -1.14
CA TRP A 608 9.04 -8.35 -0.06
C TRP A 608 8.60 -6.89 -0.37
N GLN A 609 8.58 -6.47 -1.65
CA GLN A 609 8.05 -5.17 -2.08
C GLN A 609 6.53 -5.01 -1.85
N SER A 610 5.82 -6.13 -1.73
CA SER A 610 4.39 -6.17 -1.41
C SER A 610 4.10 -6.54 0.05
N MET A 611 5.10 -6.61 0.94
CA MET A 611 4.89 -6.95 2.35
C MET A 611 4.42 -5.79 3.23
N MET A 612 4.76 -4.55 2.87
CA MET A 612 4.47 -3.38 3.69
C MET A 612 3.50 -2.44 2.97
N PRO A 613 2.30 -2.17 3.53
CA PRO A 613 1.29 -1.31 2.92
C PRO A 613 1.82 0.03 2.41
N ARG A 614 2.62 0.73 3.23
CA ARG A 614 3.23 2.02 2.84
C ARG A 614 4.08 1.90 1.59
N TRP A 615 4.85 0.82 1.49
CA TRP A 615 5.79 0.66 0.41
C TRP A 615 5.07 0.31 -0.89
N SER A 616 4.11 -0.60 -0.86
CA SER A 616 3.29 -0.92 -2.04
C SER A 616 2.49 0.29 -2.53
N HIS A 617 1.89 1.05 -1.62
CA HIS A 617 1.22 2.31 -1.95
C HIS A 617 2.14 3.25 -2.73
N ASP A 618 3.34 3.50 -2.22
CA ASP A 618 4.28 4.43 -2.86
C ASP A 618 4.84 3.90 -4.18
N GLN A 619 5.17 2.60 -4.27
CA GLN A 619 5.75 2.00 -5.48
C GLN A 619 4.72 1.90 -6.62
N VAL A 620 3.49 1.49 -6.33
CA VAL A 620 2.43 1.43 -7.35
C VAL A 620 2.12 2.84 -7.85
N ALA A 621 1.94 3.82 -6.95
CA ALA A 621 1.74 5.22 -7.33
C ALA A 621 2.92 5.76 -8.17
N ARG A 622 4.16 5.42 -7.79
CA ARG A 622 5.35 5.79 -8.55
C ARG A 622 5.33 5.24 -9.97
N ILE A 623 5.08 3.94 -10.13
CA ILE A 623 5.04 3.30 -11.46
C ILE A 623 4.00 3.98 -12.34
N PHE A 624 2.81 4.26 -11.82
CA PHE A 624 1.81 5.00 -12.58
C PHE A 624 2.29 6.42 -12.96
N LEU A 625 2.93 7.15 -12.04
CA LEU A 625 3.48 8.48 -12.32
C LEU A 625 4.52 8.45 -13.45
N GLU A 626 5.47 7.52 -13.39
CA GLU A 626 6.54 7.33 -14.38
C GLU A 626 5.98 6.93 -15.75
N HIS A 627 4.80 6.29 -15.78
CA HIS A 627 4.05 5.99 -17.00
C HIS A 627 3.08 7.11 -17.43
N GLY A 628 3.24 8.31 -16.86
CA GLY A 628 2.51 9.52 -17.28
C GLY A 628 1.12 9.68 -16.67
N ALA A 629 0.74 8.88 -15.67
CA ALA A 629 -0.56 8.99 -15.00
C ALA A 629 -0.67 10.30 -14.20
N GLN A 630 -1.88 10.85 -14.14
CA GLN A 630 -2.20 11.83 -13.10
C GLN A 630 -2.58 11.14 -11.81
N LEU A 631 -2.09 11.66 -10.68
CA LEU A 631 -2.38 11.13 -9.36
C LEU A 631 -3.04 12.20 -8.51
N TRP A 632 -4.21 11.91 -7.94
CA TRP A 632 -4.88 12.80 -7.00
C TRP A 632 -4.83 12.20 -5.60
N PHE A 633 -4.08 12.81 -4.70
CA PHE A 633 -3.97 12.38 -3.31
C PHE A 633 -5.07 13.03 -2.48
N LEU A 634 -5.88 12.21 -1.85
CA LEU A 634 -6.90 12.59 -0.89
C LEU A 634 -6.50 12.08 0.48
N ARG A 635 -6.20 12.99 1.39
CA ARG A 635 -5.82 12.64 2.77
C ARG A 635 -6.82 13.11 3.79
N THR A 636 -7.05 12.26 4.77
CA THR A 636 -7.69 12.60 6.05
C THR A 636 -6.69 12.34 7.18
N ASN A 637 -6.71 13.15 8.23
CA ASN A 637 -5.84 12.96 9.39
C ASN A 637 -6.70 12.96 10.66
N MET A 638 -7.43 11.87 10.94
CA MET A 638 -8.39 11.80 12.07
C MET A 638 -9.37 12.99 12.08
N ALA A 639 -10.32 12.99 11.15
CA ALA A 639 -11.31 14.05 10.99
C ALA A 639 -12.63 13.71 11.71
N GLY A 640 -13.46 14.73 11.99
CA GLY A 640 -14.67 14.59 12.81
C GLY A 640 -14.49 15.29 14.16
N GLY A 641 -15.00 14.67 15.23
CA GLY A 641 -14.80 15.17 16.59
C GLY A 641 -13.38 14.93 17.12
N ASP A 642 -12.89 15.81 17.98
CA ASP A 642 -11.53 15.79 18.50
C ASP A 642 -11.41 15.02 19.82
N ASP A 643 -10.67 13.90 19.80
CA ASP A 643 -10.23 13.19 21.00
C ASP A 643 -8.75 13.50 21.28
N PRO A 644 -8.41 14.33 22.29
CA PRO A 644 -7.03 14.77 22.53
C PRO A 644 -6.08 13.63 22.94
N ARG A 645 -6.59 12.44 23.28
CA ARG A 645 -5.80 11.30 23.75
C ARG A 645 -5.22 10.47 22.61
N ILE A 646 -5.63 10.72 21.37
CA ILE A 646 -5.13 10.03 20.17
C ILE A 646 -4.52 11.00 19.17
N GLU A 647 -3.51 10.52 18.43
CA GLU A 647 -2.80 11.28 17.40
C GLU A 647 -2.61 10.46 16.12
N PRO A 648 -2.72 11.06 14.93
CA PRO A 648 -2.52 10.30 13.70
C PRO A 648 -1.03 10.01 13.51
N ILE A 649 -0.69 8.75 13.27
CA ILE A 649 0.68 8.32 12.92
C ILE A 649 0.71 7.75 11.50
N PRO A 650 1.69 8.13 10.66
CA PRO A 650 1.74 7.68 9.27
C PRO A 650 2.07 6.18 9.18
N PRO A 651 1.61 5.46 8.15
CA PRO A 651 2.11 4.13 7.87
C PRO A 651 3.57 4.23 7.43
N THR A 652 4.36 3.23 7.81
CA THR A 652 5.80 3.22 7.61
C THR A 652 6.29 1.92 6.98
N GLY A 653 7.47 1.97 6.36
CA GLY A 653 8.29 0.76 6.19
C GLY A 653 8.85 0.28 7.54
N LEU A 654 9.80 -0.65 7.48
CA LEU A 654 10.49 -1.16 8.67
C LEU A 654 11.22 -0.03 9.40
N PHE A 655 11.07 0.04 10.73
CA PHE A 655 11.72 1.03 11.61
C PHE A 655 11.39 2.50 11.28
N GLY A 656 10.28 2.78 10.57
CA GLY A 656 10.08 4.10 9.99
C GLY A 656 9.79 5.23 10.99
N LEU A 657 9.38 4.94 12.23
CA LEU A 657 9.34 5.93 13.31
C LEU A 657 10.73 6.26 13.89
N ILE A 658 11.79 5.57 13.44
CA ILE A 658 13.20 5.87 13.76
C ILE A 658 13.84 6.48 12.51
N PRO A 659 13.86 7.83 12.36
CA PRO A 659 14.00 8.47 11.05
C PRO A 659 15.26 8.08 10.25
N VAL A 660 16.41 7.96 10.92
CA VAL A 660 17.67 7.59 10.28
C VAL A 660 17.65 6.12 9.85
N LEU A 661 17.26 5.22 10.75
CA LEU A 661 17.22 3.78 10.46
C LEU A 661 16.18 3.44 9.40
N GLY A 662 14.96 3.98 9.50
CA GLY A 662 13.91 3.76 8.52
C GLY A 662 14.29 4.29 7.13
N ARG A 663 14.92 5.46 7.04
CA ARG A 663 15.39 6.00 5.76
C ARG A 663 16.53 5.17 5.17
N SER A 664 17.51 4.76 5.97
CA SER A 664 18.59 3.89 5.51
C SER A 664 18.07 2.53 5.06
N ALA A 665 17.11 1.94 5.77
CA ALA A 665 16.47 0.69 5.39
C ALA A 665 15.72 0.83 4.07
N GLN A 666 14.95 1.91 3.88
CA GLN A 666 14.24 2.18 2.62
C GLN A 666 15.20 2.36 1.44
N ARG A 667 16.26 3.17 1.60
CA ARG A 667 17.27 3.36 0.54
C ARG A 667 17.97 2.05 0.18
N PHE A 668 18.31 1.25 1.19
CA PHE A 668 18.87 -0.07 0.99
C PHE A 668 17.92 -0.95 0.20
N ALA A 669 16.64 -0.96 0.58
CA ALA A 669 15.62 -1.69 -0.12
C ALA A 669 15.54 -1.28 -1.61
N ASP A 670 15.33 0.00 -1.89
CA ASP A 670 15.20 0.50 -3.26
C ASP A 670 16.47 0.23 -4.10
N ALA A 671 17.66 0.43 -3.52
CA ALA A 671 18.92 0.21 -4.22
C ALA A 671 19.24 -1.27 -4.47
N PHE A 672 18.85 -2.15 -3.55
CA PHE A 672 19.02 -3.59 -3.66
C PHE A 672 18.03 -4.19 -4.67
N ALA A 673 16.81 -3.69 -4.68
CA ALA A 673 15.77 -4.05 -5.66
C ALA A 673 16.14 -3.67 -7.10
N THR A 674 16.97 -2.63 -7.26
CA THR A 674 17.38 -2.16 -8.58
C THR A 674 18.47 -3.07 -9.16
N GLY A 675 18.00 -4.17 -9.78
CA GLY A 675 18.82 -5.19 -10.41
C GLY A 675 19.64 -4.70 -11.61
N LEU A 676 20.49 -5.58 -12.13
CA LEU A 676 21.31 -5.28 -13.30
C LEU A 676 20.50 -5.49 -14.59
N SER A 677 20.52 -4.50 -15.46
CA SER A 677 19.98 -4.60 -16.81
C SER A 677 21.09 -4.48 -17.86
N TRP A 678 20.82 -4.93 -19.09
CA TRP A 678 21.77 -4.80 -20.20
C TRP A 678 22.25 -3.35 -20.45
N PRO A 679 21.35 -2.33 -20.49
CA PRO A 679 21.77 -0.93 -20.60
C PRO A 679 22.70 -0.49 -19.45
N MET A 680 22.44 -0.95 -18.22
CA MET A 680 23.29 -0.66 -17.07
C MET A 680 24.68 -1.28 -17.19
N GLY A 681 24.79 -2.47 -17.78
CA GLY A 681 26.08 -3.09 -18.08
C GLY A 681 26.94 -2.22 -19.01
N GLY A 682 26.34 -1.66 -20.06
CA GLY A 682 27.00 -0.70 -20.94
C GLY A 682 27.49 0.55 -20.21
N LEU A 683 26.66 1.11 -19.33
CA LEU A 683 27.04 2.25 -18.48
C LEU A 683 28.20 1.90 -17.54
N GLY A 684 28.19 0.70 -16.94
CA GLY A 684 29.28 0.22 -16.10
C GLY A 684 30.61 0.15 -16.85
N LEU A 685 30.61 -0.32 -18.09
CA LEU A 685 31.80 -0.35 -18.96
C LEU A 685 32.30 1.06 -19.29
N ILE A 686 31.39 1.99 -19.60
CA ILE A 686 31.74 3.41 -19.84
C ILE A 686 32.40 4.01 -18.60
N VAL A 687 31.86 3.76 -17.40
CA VAL A 687 32.43 4.26 -16.15
C VAL A 687 33.78 3.62 -15.85
N LEU A 688 33.97 2.33 -16.11
CA LEU A 688 35.28 1.67 -15.99
C LEU A 688 36.30 2.29 -16.96
N GLY A 689 35.89 2.59 -18.20
CA GLY A 689 36.72 3.28 -19.18
C GLY A 689 37.11 4.69 -18.72
N LEU A 690 36.14 5.46 -18.21
CA LEU A 690 36.33 6.81 -17.67
C LEU A 690 37.27 6.81 -16.46
N TYR A 691 37.11 5.83 -15.56
CA TYR A 691 38.02 5.64 -14.43
C TYR A 691 39.44 5.32 -14.93
N GLY A 692 39.57 4.32 -15.80
CA GLY A 692 40.85 3.86 -16.34
C GLY A 692 41.61 4.93 -17.11
N TRP A 693 40.90 5.79 -17.85
CA TRP A 693 41.48 6.90 -18.62
C TRP A 693 42.30 7.87 -17.75
N LEU A 694 41.86 8.14 -16.52
CA LEU A 694 42.64 8.94 -15.57
C LEU A 694 43.59 8.07 -14.73
N ALA A 695 43.10 6.94 -14.23
CA ALA A 695 43.79 6.13 -13.24
C ALA A 695 45.07 5.50 -13.78
N VAL A 696 45.04 4.96 -15.01
CA VAL A 696 46.20 4.27 -15.60
C VAL A 696 47.35 5.24 -15.89
N PRO A 697 47.17 6.36 -16.63
CA PRO A 697 48.26 7.28 -16.88
C PRO A 697 48.79 7.95 -15.60
N TYR A 698 47.91 8.39 -14.71
CA TYR A 698 48.30 9.04 -13.46
C TYR A 698 49.03 8.08 -12.52
N GLY A 699 48.49 6.88 -12.36
CA GLY A 699 49.03 5.86 -11.48
C GLY A 699 50.38 5.31 -11.95
N CYS A 700 50.55 5.09 -13.25
CA CYS A 700 51.84 4.67 -13.82
C CYS A 700 52.90 5.78 -13.71
N ARG A 701 52.56 7.04 -14.04
CA ARG A 701 53.50 8.18 -13.95
C ARG A 701 54.01 8.41 -12.52
N ASN A 702 53.16 8.19 -11.52
CA ASN A 702 53.50 8.40 -10.11
C ASN A 702 53.99 7.13 -9.40
N GLY A 703 54.19 6.04 -10.16
CA GLY A 703 54.66 4.73 -9.69
C GLY A 703 53.67 3.99 -8.80
N LEU A 704 52.44 4.47 -8.61
CA LEU A 704 51.42 3.83 -7.78
C LEU A 704 50.90 2.54 -8.42
N LEU A 705 50.77 2.52 -9.75
CA LEU A 705 50.42 1.34 -10.54
C LEU A 705 51.67 0.78 -11.19
N THR A 706 51.91 -0.51 -11.00
CA THR A 706 53.03 -1.24 -11.63
C THR A 706 52.47 -2.52 -12.24
N TRP A 707 52.68 -2.75 -13.52
CA TRP A 707 52.20 -3.95 -14.20
C TRP A 707 52.88 -5.20 -13.63
N ARG A 708 52.24 -5.83 -12.65
CA ARG A 708 52.77 -6.97 -11.91
C ARG A 708 51.61 -7.80 -11.40
N TRP A 709 51.53 -9.02 -11.92
CA TRP A 709 50.58 -10.02 -11.47
C TRP A 709 50.99 -10.56 -10.11
N ALA A 710 50.07 -10.51 -9.15
CA ALA A 710 50.28 -11.07 -7.84
C ALA A 710 50.41 -12.60 -7.93
N GLN A 711 51.49 -13.14 -7.37
CA GLN A 711 51.70 -14.59 -7.33
C GLN A 711 50.94 -15.20 -6.15
N VAL A 712 49.67 -15.53 -6.38
CA VAL A 712 48.78 -16.16 -5.40
C VAL A 712 48.18 -17.45 -5.94
N ASN A 713 47.96 -18.41 -5.05
CA ASN A 713 47.27 -19.66 -5.38
C ASN A 713 45.84 -19.37 -5.90
N PRO A 714 45.33 -20.09 -6.92
CA PRO A 714 43.98 -19.91 -7.46
C PRO A 714 42.86 -19.87 -6.41
N LEU A 715 42.88 -20.77 -5.41
CA LEU A 715 41.88 -20.76 -4.34
C LEU A 715 41.95 -19.50 -3.48
N LYS A 716 43.18 -19.01 -3.21
CA LYS A 716 43.39 -17.76 -2.46
C LYS A 716 42.98 -16.54 -3.28
N LEU A 717 43.15 -16.58 -4.61
CA LEU A 717 42.66 -15.55 -5.51
C LEU A 717 41.13 -15.50 -5.51
N VAL A 718 40.46 -16.65 -5.60
CA VAL A 718 38.98 -16.73 -5.55
C VAL A 718 38.44 -16.23 -4.22
N LEU A 719 38.95 -16.74 -3.10
CA LEU A 719 38.52 -16.31 -1.77
C LEU A 719 38.82 -14.83 -1.50
N GLY A 720 39.99 -14.35 -1.94
CA GLY A 720 40.37 -12.94 -1.83
C GLY A 720 39.48 -12.04 -2.67
N SER A 721 39.15 -12.46 -3.90
CA SER A 721 38.23 -11.77 -4.79
C SER A 721 36.82 -11.68 -4.19
N LEU A 722 36.29 -12.78 -3.63
CA LEU A 722 35.01 -12.78 -2.92
C LEU A 722 35.03 -11.86 -1.69
N GLY A 723 36.15 -11.87 -0.94
CA GLY A 723 36.36 -10.94 0.17
C GLY A 723 36.32 -9.48 -0.27
N LEU A 724 36.98 -9.13 -1.38
CA LEU A 724 36.94 -7.78 -1.95
C LEU A 724 35.53 -7.39 -2.42
N PHE A 725 34.77 -8.33 -2.97
CA PHE A 725 33.37 -8.08 -3.35
C PHE A 725 32.53 -7.73 -2.13
N LEU A 726 32.66 -8.50 -1.03
CA LEU A 726 31.93 -8.21 0.22
C LEU A 726 32.35 -6.86 0.83
N VAL A 727 33.63 -6.51 0.77
CA VAL A 727 34.11 -5.19 1.22
C VAL A 727 33.52 -4.07 0.36
N ALA A 728 33.58 -4.20 -0.97
CA ALA A 728 32.97 -3.23 -1.89
C ALA A 728 31.46 -3.10 -1.63
N LEU A 729 30.74 -4.21 -1.43
CA LEU A 729 29.31 -4.20 -1.14
C LEU A 729 28.99 -3.41 0.13
N VAL A 730 29.76 -3.61 1.20
CA VAL A 730 29.58 -2.89 2.47
C VAL A 730 29.91 -1.41 2.31
N GLU A 731 31.02 -1.08 1.65
CA GLU A 731 31.42 0.31 1.42
C GLU A 731 30.39 1.05 0.56
N GLU A 732 29.95 0.45 -0.55
CA GLU A 732 28.92 1.05 -1.40
C GLU A 732 27.57 1.16 -0.69
N THR A 733 27.21 0.19 0.16
CA THR A 733 26.02 0.29 1.00
C THR A 733 26.09 1.52 1.92
N VAL A 734 27.22 1.77 2.58
CA VAL A 734 27.35 2.92 3.48
C VAL A 734 27.42 4.23 2.69
N PHE A 735 28.34 4.33 1.73
CA PHE A 735 28.66 5.60 1.09
C PHE A 735 27.67 6.01 0.01
N ARG A 736 27.11 5.06 -0.74
CA ARG A 736 26.20 5.37 -1.87
C ARG A 736 24.77 5.20 -1.44
N VAL A 737 24.45 4.11 -0.74
CA VAL A 737 23.06 3.80 -0.42
C VAL A 737 22.57 4.51 0.84
N MET A 738 23.28 4.45 1.97
CA MET A 738 22.78 5.06 3.21
C MET A 738 22.87 6.59 3.18
N ILE A 739 23.94 7.15 2.60
CA ILE A 739 24.19 8.60 2.59
C ILE A 739 23.49 9.30 1.43
N LEU A 740 23.64 8.83 0.18
CA LEU A 740 23.04 9.52 -0.97
C LEU A 740 21.54 9.23 -1.06
N PRO A 741 20.73 10.24 -1.43
CA PRO A 741 19.35 9.99 -1.80
C PRO A 741 19.24 9.08 -3.03
N HIS A 742 18.33 8.10 -2.95
CA HIS A 742 18.00 7.27 -4.11
C HIS A 742 17.26 8.12 -5.17
N PRO A 743 17.44 7.86 -6.48
CA PRO A 743 16.77 8.65 -7.54
C PRO A 743 15.25 8.73 -7.38
N VAL A 744 14.63 7.65 -6.91
CA VAL A 744 13.18 7.55 -6.67
C VAL A 744 12.67 8.44 -5.53
N GLU A 745 13.55 9.05 -4.72
CA GLU A 745 13.16 10.03 -3.69
C GLU A 745 12.78 11.40 -4.30
N GLY A 746 13.05 11.62 -5.59
CA GLY A 746 12.72 12.87 -6.29
C GLY A 746 13.45 14.10 -5.72
N ILE A 747 14.64 13.93 -5.16
CA ILE A 747 15.39 15.05 -4.58
C ILE A 747 15.98 15.90 -5.69
N ALA A 748 15.68 17.19 -5.67
CA ALA A 748 16.21 18.15 -6.63
C ALA A 748 17.75 18.18 -6.66
N GLY A 749 18.30 18.60 -7.80
CA GLY A 749 19.75 18.63 -8.07
C GLY A 749 20.60 19.24 -6.96
N GLY A 750 20.26 20.46 -6.51
CA GLY A 750 21.05 21.18 -5.49
C GLY A 750 21.19 20.41 -4.17
N PRO A 751 20.10 20.06 -3.47
CA PRO A 751 20.16 19.28 -2.24
C PRO A 751 20.82 17.90 -2.41
N TRP A 752 20.65 17.24 -3.56
CA TRP A 752 21.33 15.97 -3.81
C TRP A 752 22.84 16.18 -3.93
N LEU A 753 23.30 17.19 -4.67
CA LEU A 753 24.72 17.50 -4.84
C LEU A 753 25.41 17.72 -3.48
N LEU A 754 24.73 18.34 -2.51
CA LEU A 754 25.25 18.49 -1.16
C LEU A 754 25.53 17.12 -0.50
N TRP A 755 24.61 16.17 -0.61
CA TRP A 755 24.84 14.79 -0.14
C TRP A 755 25.94 14.08 -0.95
N GLY A 756 26.03 14.36 -2.25
CA GLY A 756 27.14 13.95 -3.11
C GLY A 756 28.50 14.37 -2.56
N LEU A 757 28.64 15.65 -2.17
CA LEU A 757 29.86 16.19 -1.58
C LEU A 757 30.19 15.55 -0.23
N VAL A 758 29.17 15.32 0.61
CA VAL A 758 29.35 14.63 1.91
C VAL A 758 29.84 13.19 1.70
N SER A 759 29.17 12.44 0.82
CA SER A 759 29.58 11.07 0.46
C SER A 759 31.00 11.03 -0.11
N PHE A 760 31.31 11.92 -1.04
CA PHE A 760 32.65 12.04 -1.64
C PHE A 760 33.73 12.33 -0.58
N GLY A 761 33.49 13.29 0.31
CA GLY A 761 34.42 13.64 1.38
C GLY A 761 34.66 12.48 2.35
N LEU A 762 33.59 11.83 2.81
CA LEU A 762 33.69 10.68 3.73
C LEU A 762 34.36 9.47 3.08
N PHE A 763 34.01 9.15 1.83
CA PHE A 763 34.61 8.05 1.07
C PHE A 763 36.11 8.27 0.85
N THR A 764 36.53 9.51 0.57
CA THR A 764 37.96 9.84 0.38
C THR A 764 38.74 9.83 1.70
N LEU A 765 38.12 10.25 2.82
CA LEU A 765 38.74 10.25 4.14
C LEU A 765 38.83 8.84 4.77
N TYR A 766 37.94 7.94 4.38
CA TYR A 766 37.83 6.61 4.97
C TYR A 766 39.12 5.77 4.87
N PRO A 767 39.80 5.63 3.71
CA PRO A 767 41.05 4.88 3.63
C PRO A 767 42.19 5.50 4.45
N TRP A 768 42.22 6.83 4.55
CA TRP A 768 43.18 7.53 5.40
C TRP A 768 42.98 7.14 6.88
N LEU A 769 41.73 7.15 7.36
CA LEU A 769 41.40 6.74 8.73
C LEU A 769 41.71 5.26 8.97
N LEU A 770 41.38 4.40 8.00
CA LEU A 770 41.65 2.97 8.06
C LEU A 770 43.15 2.68 8.16
N GLY A 771 43.97 3.39 7.37
CA GLY A 771 45.43 3.30 7.44
C GLY A 771 46.02 3.79 8.76
N LYS A 772 45.41 4.79 9.42
CA LYS A 772 45.86 5.28 10.73
C LYS A 772 45.45 4.38 11.90
N THR A 773 44.37 3.62 11.76
CA THR A 773 43.75 2.88 12.86
C THR A 773 43.93 1.36 12.73
N LEU A 774 43.20 0.73 11.81
CA LEU A 774 43.04 -0.73 11.72
C LEU A 774 44.09 -1.39 10.81
N LEU A 775 44.57 -0.67 9.78
CA LEU A 775 45.49 -1.16 8.76
C LEU A 775 46.81 -0.37 8.75
N GLN A 776 47.42 -0.23 9.92
CA GLN A 776 48.69 0.50 10.09
C GLN A 776 49.81 0.00 9.16
N ARG A 777 49.80 -1.28 8.78
CA ARG A 777 50.76 -1.85 7.81
C ARG A 777 50.61 -1.29 6.40
N ALA A 778 49.39 -0.94 5.98
CA ALA A 778 49.08 -0.37 4.68
C ALA A 778 49.07 1.17 4.69
N GLN A 779 49.36 1.80 5.84
CA GLN A 779 49.31 3.25 6.04
C GLN A 779 50.09 4.06 4.99
N PRO A 780 51.32 3.68 4.57
CA PRO A 780 52.08 4.46 3.59
C PRO A 780 51.37 4.55 2.23
N THR A 781 50.59 3.53 1.88
CA THR A 781 49.83 3.48 0.63
C THR A 781 48.48 4.19 0.81
N LEU A 782 47.70 3.83 1.83
CA LEU A 782 46.34 4.33 2.05
C LEU A 782 46.29 5.82 2.41
N CYS A 783 47.32 6.36 3.06
CA CYS A 783 47.42 7.79 3.37
C CYS A 783 48.17 8.58 2.30
N SER A 784 48.62 7.96 1.20
CA SER A 784 49.36 8.68 0.17
C SER A 784 48.42 9.60 -0.63
N PRO A 785 48.78 10.86 -0.89
CA PRO A 785 47.94 11.77 -1.67
C PRO A 785 47.60 11.21 -3.06
N ARG A 786 48.54 10.47 -3.66
CA ARG A 786 48.38 9.82 -4.97
C ARG A 786 47.26 8.77 -4.95
N PHE A 787 47.21 7.95 -3.90
CA PHE A 787 46.16 6.96 -3.72
C PHE A 787 44.81 7.65 -3.46
N LEU A 788 44.78 8.68 -2.61
CA LEU A 788 43.57 9.43 -2.31
C LEU A 788 42.98 10.15 -3.53
N VAL A 789 43.81 10.62 -4.48
CA VAL A 789 43.32 11.17 -5.76
C VAL A 789 42.58 10.10 -6.58
N LEU A 790 43.13 8.88 -6.69
CA LEU A 790 42.48 7.80 -7.43
C LEU A 790 41.22 7.29 -6.73
N VAL A 791 41.24 7.18 -5.39
CA VAL A 791 40.05 6.85 -4.59
C VAL A 791 38.98 7.93 -4.76
N GLY A 792 39.36 9.22 -4.70
CA GLY A 792 38.43 10.32 -4.92
C GLY A 792 37.81 10.26 -6.32
N TRP A 793 38.62 10.02 -7.36
CA TRP A 793 38.11 9.85 -8.73
C TRP A 793 37.15 8.68 -8.87
N LEU A 794 37.52 7.51 -8.33
CA LEU A 794 36.60 6.36 -8.25
C LEU A 794 35.32 6.76 -7.53
N GLY A 795 35.45 7.52 -6.44
CA GLY A 795 34.33 8.01 -5.66
C GLY A 795 33.34 8.83 -6.48
N LEU A 796 33.84 9.78 -7.29
CA LEU A 796 33.02 10.60 -8.19
C LEU A 796 32.36 9.77 -9.29
N CYS A 797 33.09 8.83 -9.89
CA CYS A 797 32.56 7.90 -10.88
C CYS A 797 31.39 7.08 -10.30
N LEU A 798 31.55 6.52 -9.10
CA LEU A 798 30.52 5.73 -8.43
C LEU A 798 29.33 6.57 -7.97
N ILE A 799 29.56 7.81 -7.52
CA ILE A 799 28.48 8.77 -7.19
C ILE A 799 27.63 9.07 -8.44
N GLY A 800 28.27 9.36 -9.57
CA GLY A 800 27.55 9.61 -10.84
C GLY A 800 26.81 8.37 -11.35
N LEU A 801 27.44 7.19 -11.22
CA LEU A 801 26.81 5.92 -11.59
C LEU A 801 25.57 5.61 -10.71
N TYR A 802 25.67 5.86 -9.41
CA TYR A 802 24.56 5.71 -8.47
C TYR A 802 23.46 6.75 -8.71
N TRP A 803 23.81 8.01 -9.03
CA TRP A 803 22.83 9.03 -9.40
C TRP A 803 21.92 8.56 -10.53
N ILE A 804 22.52 7.96 -11.57
CA ILE A 804 21.79 7.57 -12.77
C ILE A 804 20.97 6.30 -12.54
N THR A 805 21.53 5.35 -11.81
CA THR A 805 20.98 3.98 -11.77
C THR A 805 20.28 3.62 -10.46
N GLY A 806 20.67 4.21 -9.33
CA GLY A 806 20.24 3.78 -8.00
C GLY A 806 20.69 2.37 -7.59
N SER A 807 21.38 1.63 -8.47
CA SER A 807 21.68 0.20 -8.27
C SER A 807 22.88 0.00 -7.33
N LEU A 808 22.67 -0.74 -6.22
CA LEU A 808 23.76 -1.20 -5.35
C LEU A 808 24.66 -2.21 -6.06
N TRP A 809 24.09 -3.09 -6.88
CA TRP A 809 24.82 -4.14 -7.57
C TRP A 809 25.83 -3.60 -8.56
N LEU A 810 25.42 -2.61 -9.36
CA LEU A 810 26.27 -2.05 -10.40
C LEU A 810 27.47 -1.29 -9.81
N VAL A 811 27.24 -0.44 -8.81
CA VAL A 811 28.33 0.29 -8.15
C VAL A 811 29.29 -0.65 -7.41
N THR A 812 28.76 -1.71 -6.79
CA THR A 812 29.56 -2.74 -6.14
C THR A 812 30.43 -3.48 -7.15
N LEU A 813 29.89 -3.88 -8.29
CA LEU A 813 30.65 -4.57 -9.34
C LEU A 813 31.76 -3.69 -9.92
N VAL A 814 31.46 -2.43 -10.23
CA VAL A 814 32.46 -1.49 -10.76
C VAL A 814 33.57 -1.26 -9.73
N HIS A 815 33.24 -1.02 -8.46
CA HIS A 815 34.24 -0.88 -7.40
C HIS A 815 35.06 -2.16 -7.25
N TRP A 816 34.40 -3.33 -7.17
CA TRP A 816 35.06 -4.62 -7.03
C TRP A 816 36.05 -4.90 -8.17
N ILE A 817 35.66 -4.65 -9.44
CA ILE A 817 36.54 -4.82 -10.59
C ILE A 817 37.77 -3.91 -10.48
N VAL A 818 37.58 -2.63 -10.13
CA VAL A 818 38.68 -1.68 -9.95
C VAL A 818 39.65 -2.13 -8.86
N ALA A 819 39.12 -2.59 -7.71
CA ALA A 819 39.93 -3.08 -6.61
C ALA A 819 40.68 -4.38 -6.98
N LEU A 820 40.01 -5.31 -7.66
CA LEU A 820 40.57 -6.58 -8.10
C LEU A 820 41.74 -6.36 -9.08
N VAL A 821 41.54 -5.52 -10.10
CA VAL A 821 42.56 -5.19 -11.10
C VAL A 821 43.74 -4.49 -10.45
N TRP A 822 43.49 -3.54 -9.53
CA TRP A 822 44.57 -2.84 -8.85
C TRP A 822 45.41 -3.77 -7.96
N ILE A 823 44.75 -4.57 -7.11
CA ILE A 823 45.43 -5.42 -6.13
C ILE A 823 46.20 -6.54 -6.84
N TYR A 824 45.57 -7.27 -7.75
CA TYR A 824 46.17 -8.48 -8.32
C TYR A 824 46.88 -8.27 -9.67
N GLY A 825 46.57 -7.21 -10.42
CA GLY A 825 47.16 -6.94 -11.74
C GLY A 825 48.14 -5.76 -11.78
N LEU A 826 47.98 -4.76 -10.90
CA LEU A 826 48.71 -3.49 -10.97
C LEU A 826 49.59 -3.22 -9.72
N GLY A 827 50.05 -4.27 -9.04
CA GLY A 827 51.03 -4.19 -7.95
C GLY A 827 50.49 -3.68 -6.61
N GLY A 828 49.17 -3.64 -6.41
CA GLY A 828 48.56 -3.28 -5.13
C GLY A 828 48.85 -4.31 -4.02
N TYR A 829 48.94 -5.60 -4.38
CA TYR A 829 49.20 -6.69 -3.43
C TYR A 829 50.51 -6.51 -2.64
N GLU A 830 51.62 -6.18 -3.31
CA GLU A 830 52.90 -5.93 -2.66
C GLU A 830 52.88 -4.62 -1.85
N ARG A 831 52.18 -3.59 -2.34
CA ARG A 831 52.06 -2.28 -1.70
C ARG A 831 51.24 -2.28 -0.41
N LEU A 832 50.29 -3.21 -0.28
CA LEU A 832 49.53 -3.41 0.95
C LEU A 832 50.28 -4.26 1.98
N GLN A 833 51.36 -4.94 1.57
CA GLN A 833 52.18 -5.79 2.42
C GLN A 833 53.52 -5.17 2.82
N SER A 834 53.96 -4.10 2.17
CA SER A 834 55.29 -3.53 2.37
C SER A 834 55.40 -2.74 3.69
N LYS A 835 56.42 -3.07 4.49
CA LYS A 835 56.90 -2.20 5.57
C LYS A 835 57.47 -0.92 4.94
N GLY A 836 56.95 0.23 5.36
CA GLY A 836 57.44 1.60 5.14
C GLY A 836 58.58 1.80 4.14
N TRP A 837 58.28 2.54 3.06
CA TRP A 837 59.24 2.98 2.06
C TRP A 837 60.37 3.82 2.69
N GLY A 838 61.51 3.19 2.97
CA GLY A 838 62.76 3.85 3.35
C GLY A 838 63.52 4.37 2.12
N ARG A 839 64.18 5.53 2.28
CA ARG A 839 64.94 6.29 1.28
C ARG A 839 65.87 5.44 0.38
N PRO A 840 66.14 5.87 -0.87
CA PRO A 840 67.07 5.17 -1.76
C PRO A 840 68.50 5.17 -1.16
N ARG A 841 69.13 4.01 -1.13
CA ARG A 841 70.56 3.84 -0.79
C ARG A 841 71.40 4.64 -1.80
N GLN A 842 72.20 5.58 -1.31
CA GLN A 842 73.31 6.15 -2.07
C GLN A 842 74.29 5.04 -2.43
N VAL A 843 74.67 4.99 -3.71
CA VAL A 843 75.75 4.16 -4.23
C VAL A 843 77.06 4.79 -3.75
N GLY A 844 77.77 4.10 -2.86
CA GLY A 844 79.11 4.48 -2.43
C GLY A 844 80.13 4.04 -3.47
N VAL A 845 80.85 5.02 -4.01
CA VAL A 845 82.07 4.84 -4.82
C VAL A 845 83.17 4.29 -3.92
N ALA A 846 83.72 3.13 -4.26
CA ALA A 846 84.93 2.60 -3.65
C ALA A 846 86.15 3.10 -4.45
N GLY A 847 86.95 3.97 -3.83
CA GLY A 847 88.32 4.30 -4.24
C GLY A 847 89.30 3.48 -3.41
N ALA A 848 90.33 2.98 -4.09
CA ALA A 848 91.32 2.02 -3.64
C ALA A 848 92.35 2.56 -2.62
N ALA A 849 92.92 1.64 -1.83
CA ALA A 849 94.30 1.70 -1.34
C ALA A 849 94.78 0.28 -0.97
N ALA A 850 95.43 -0.39 -1.94
CA ALA A 850 96.66 -1.19 -1.87
C ALA A 850 96.78 -2.04 -3.14
#